data_AF-A0A7G3G7G0-F1
#
_entry.id   AF-A0A7G3G7G0-F1
#
_cell.length_a   1.000
_cell.length_b   1.000
_cell.length_c   1.000
_cell.angle_alpha   90.00
_cell.angle_beta   90.00
_cell.angle_gamma   90.00
#
_symmetry.space_group_name_H-M   'P 1'
#
loop_
_entity.id
_entity.type
_entity.pdbx_description
1 polymer ?
#
loop_
_entity_poly.entity_id
_entity_poly.type
_entity_poly.pdbx_seq_one_letter_code
_entity_poly.pdbx_strand_id
1 'polypeptide(L)'
;MIRLDILLRFCRIFYISLFFSLGSGTAHAFKIDTHIWVGQQVINDLADDGKITINLRGKPIVLDVPADVKAAILANKTEYLLGNMGPDSAPDLMVGQTIVHPGVEGAWSTSDWLQFLLQSSKNNPAGKSYTYGYLGHAAADMFAHTYVNQYAGDVFNLADETLVEQRHIALEGFISKLTPPLLDHTGRPLGSVSALVKPTDAFGTFVRDTLVMNDTVQNQYNRSRYGRHLSAYYEYRRTIDAIAQDPFWQKLDVEVLKLFSSSAGLPLSTKNAQIIIEKTNQVISKLQRGEDNIQAQANEINAIVQRLDNNIFLEVKGLTQQLLSLEDEILRIHIQISNEESKIRRTSTCPGWWDPGGKYLCNKLNDEIDSLNQKLWSAVGSLQQGKNKKREELLQTVVALRDATKKTEQLMIIITNAHIDFGQRMGKSTSPIQSALIGWRNDIDIAMREYVKATSQSLLNTTEPSGSAFAPMRQWFGCYHLSIIGLAQELSGCEIRDGAMKAFWAVDRVLKLADDLSFAGALLNLPSPSDIRSWRDAQLQRAKERLLSEVAQRAEDLLPAEARDILQLFSQDMNDQALNSYFSKPENGISKGLLSIPDISARVRAEMKIKNNAFDPQKYAVVSNAITLAKLSLLDKEGLIRFAKIASAPLNINGKSVFFETDNILAGSLTSIDGNHQWMPTPPPRPNAMGVPYTASASYASPAGFVPWRKEVRESLFRSMFIGPLSPGIDAPNEIGFPSLLKADYPYRSCSSNPFPDDPLDNKCLIVGILPILIMLLD
;
A
#
# COMPACT_ATOMS: atom_id res chain seq x y z
N MET A 1 13.69 -24.30 -21.12
CA MET A 1 13.13 -23.39 -22.15
C MET A 1 11.79 -22.86 -21.65
N ILE A 2 11.77 -21.68 -21.02
CA ILE A 2 10.53 -20.96 -20.72
C ILE A 2 10.15 -20.20 -21.99
N ARG A 3 8.90 -20.30 -22.47
CA ARG A 3 8.46 -19.49 -23.62
C ARG A 3 8.46 -18.02 -23.21
N LEU A 4 9.42 -17.27 -23.76
CA LEU A 4 9.65 -15.82 -23.60
C LEU A 4 8.36 -14.98 -23.77
N ASP A 5 7.37 -15.49 -24.50
CA ASP A 5 6.03 -14.91 -24.65
C ASP A 5 5.26 -14.77 -23.33
N ILE A 6 5.52 -15.63 -22.34
CA ILE A 6 4.83 -15.63 -21.05
C ILE A 6 5.31 -14.41 -20.21
N LEU A 7 6.62 -14.17 -20.14
CA LEU A 7 7.21 -13.01 -19.44
C LEU A 7 6.87 -11.66 -20.09
N LEU A 8 6.79 -11.63 -21.44
CA LEU A 8 6.37 -10.46 -22.21
C LEU A 8 4.88 -10.11 -21.99
N ARG A 9 4.02 -11.12 -21.82
CA ARG A 9 2.62 -10.90 -21.41
C ARG A 9 2.54 -10.40 -19.96
N PHE A 10 3.40 -10.88 -19.07
CA PHE A 10 3.43 -10.50 -17.65
C PHE A 10 3.74 -9.02 -17.42
N CYS A 11 4.81 -8.45 -18.01
CA CYS A 11 5.14 -7.04 -17.82
C CYS A 11 4.06 -6.11 -18.40
N ARG A 12 3.47 -6.49 -19.54
CA ARG A 12 2.39 -5.71 -20.18
C ARG A 12 1.10 -5.71 -19.34
N ILE A 13 0.74 -6.85 -18.76
CA ILE A 13 -0.40 -6.98 -17.82
C ILE A 13 -0.12 -6.24 -16.52
N PHE A 14 1.09 -6.35 -15.97
CA PHE A 14 1.52 -5.66 -14.74
C PHE A 14 1.40 -4.14 -14.86
N TYR A 15 1.87 -3.55 -15.95
CA TYR A 15 1.76 -2.09 -16.13
C TYR A 15 0.32 -1.67 -16.36
N ILE A 16 -0.44 -2.38 -17.20
CA ILE A 16 -1.88 -2.12 -17.34
C ILE A 16 -2.56 -2.17 -15.97
N SER A 17 -2.27 -3.16 -15.14
CA SER A 17 -2.89 -3.29 -13.83
C SER A 17 -2.37 -2.32 -12.77
N LEU A 18 -1.08 -1.96 -12.74
CA LEU A 18 -0.55 -0.91 -11.87
C LEU A 18 -1.17 0.44 -12.27
N PHE A 19 -1.35 0.69 -13.57
CA PHE A 19 -1.98 1.90 -14.09
C PHE A 19 -3.49 1.96 -13.84
N PHE A 20 -4.20 0.84 -13.96
CA PHE A 20 -5.61 0.81 -13.59
C PHE A 20 -5.81 0.74 -12.06
N SER A 21 -4.91 0.15 -11.26
CA SER A 21 -5.01 0.24 -9.78
C SER A 21 -4.65 1.63 -9.26
N LEU A 22 -3.90 2.42 -10.04
CA LEU A 22 -3.70 3.86 -9.82
C LEU A 22 -4.78 4.74 -10.48
N GLY A 23 -5.56 4.21 -11.42
CA GLY A 23 -6.40 4.96 -12.36
C GLY A 23 -7.89 4.64 -12.34
N SER A 24 -8.30 3.59 -11.63
CA SER A 24 -9.71 3.21 -11.50
C SER A 24 -10.25 3.93 -10.29
N GLY A 25 -10.73 5.16 -10.43
CA GLY A 25 -11.58 5.68 -9.38
C GLY A 25 -12.90 4.90 -9.42
N THR A 26 -13.13 4.10 -8.41
CA THR A 26 -14.28 3.22 -8.33
C THR A 26 -15.23 3.73 -7.27
N ALA A 27 -16.52 3.79 -7.59
CA ALA A 27 -17.52 4.17 -6.62
C ALA A 27 -17.49 3.25 -5.40
N HIS A 28 -17.60 3.86 -4.23
CA HIS A 28 -17.76 3.19 -2.96
C HIS A 28 -19.13 3.61 -2.45
N ALA A 29 -20.13 2.73 -2.40
CA ALA A 29 -21.50 3.11 -2.04
C ALA A 29 -21.57 4.02 -0.81
N PHE A 30 -20.66 3.79 0.13
CA PHE A 30 -20.15 4.82 1.00
C PHE A 30 -18.67 5.08 0.74
N LYS A 31 -18.24 6.35 0.69
CA LYS A 31 -16.80 6.64 0.75
C LYS A 31 -16.22 6.10 2.07
N ILE A 32 -14.93 5.81 2.03
CA ILE A 32 -14.18 5.08 3.06
C ILE A 32 -14.30 5.65 4.47
N ASP A 33 -14.36 6.97 4.60
CA ASP A 33 -14.58 7.63 5.88
C ASP A 33 -15.92 7.24 6.53
N THR A 34 -16.96 7.09 5.72
CA THR A 34 -18.30 6.69 6.15
C THR A 34 -18.34 5.21 6.53
N HIS A 35 -17.64 4.34 5.79
CA HIS A 35 -17.43 2.94 6.20
C HIS A 35 -16.70 2.83 7.55
N ILE A 36 -15.59 3.55 7.70
CA ILE A 36 -14.82 3.58 8.95
C ILE A 36 -15.68 4.14 10.09
N TRP A 37 -16.50 5.15 9.81
CA TRP A 37 -17.45 5.69 10.78
C TRP A 37 -18.50 4.66 11.22
N VAL A 38 -19.06 3.87 10.29
CA VAL A 38 -19.96 2.73 10.60
C VAL A 38 -19.24 1.70 11.47
N GLY A 39 -18.01 1.32 11.09
CA GLY A 39 -17.18 0.41 11.89
C GLY A 39 -16.91 0.93 13.30
N GLN A 40 -16.67 2.24 13.44
CA GLN A 40 -16.48 2.87 14.74
C GLN A 40 -17.76 2.79 15.60
N GLN A 41 -18.96 2.84 15.02
CA GLN A 41 -20.20 2.64 15.77
C GLN A 41 -20.29 1.22 16.35
N VAL A 42 -19.79 0.22 15.61
CA VAL A 42 -19.72 -1.17 16.11
C VAL A 42 -18.71 -1.31 17.24
N ILE A 43 -17.52 -0.71 17.10
CA ILE A 43 -16.51 -0.68 18.18
C ILE A 43 -17.08 -0.01 19.43
N ASN A 44 -17.80 1.09 19.27
CA ASN A 44 -18.39 1.82 20.39
C ASN A 44 -19.40 0.98 21.16
N ASP A 45 -20.26 0.24 20.45
CA ASP A 45 -21.26 -0.65 21.07
C ASP A 45 -20.60 -1.82 21.83
N LEU A 46 -19.51 -2.37 21.30
CA LEU A 46 -18.74 -3.43 21.96
C LEU A 46 -17.93 -2.92 23.17
N ALA A 47 -17.61 -1.63 23.25
CA ALA A 47 -16.63 -1.11 24.21
C ALA A 47 -17.10 -1.21 25.67
N ASP A 48 -18.41 -1.14 25.91
CA ASP A 48 -18.97 -1.09 27.26
C ASP A 48 -19.03 -2.47 27.91
N ASP A 49 -19.60 -3.46 27.24
CA ASP A 49 -19.86 -4.80 27.80
C ASP A 49 -19.50 -5.96 26.85
N GLY A 50 -18.95 -5.65 25.67
CA GLY A 50 -18.61 -6.63 24.64
C GLY A 50 -19.83 -7.24 23.95
N LYS A 51 -20.99 -6.58 23.99
CA LYS A 51 -22.24 -7.00 23.33
C LYS A 51 -22.61 -6.01 22.24
N ILE A 52 -23.65 -6.34 21.49
CA ILE A 52 -24.25 -5.41 20.51
C ILE A 52 -25.70 -5.10 20.88
N THR A 53 -26.10 -3.86 20.62
CA THR A 53 -27.45 -3.34 20.79
C THR A 53 -28.10 -3.11 19.43
N ILE A 54 -29.25 -3.76 19.21
CA ILE A 54 -30.06 -3.64 18.00
C ILE A 54 -31.44 -3.10 18.36
N ASN A 55 -31.98 -2.21 17.54
CA ASN A 55 -33.37 -1.76 17.69
C ASN A 55 -34.30 -2.76 17.00
N LEU A 56 -35.13 -3.44 17.78
CA LEU A 56 -36.15 -4.37 17.32
C LEU A 56 -37.53 -3.79 17.62
N ARG A 57 -38.29 -3.42 16.58
CA ARG A 57 -39.59 -2.73 16.67
C ARG A 57 -39.53 -1.47 17.54
N GLY A 58 -38.46 -0.69 17.34
CA GLY A 58 -38.19 0.54 18.10
C GLY A 58 -37.73 0.32 19.55
N LYS A 59 -37.48 -0.93 19.98
CA LYS A 59 -36.97 -1.24 21.32
C LYS A 59 -35.55 -1.79 21.24
N PRO A 60 -34.61 -1.30 22.07
CA PRO A 60 -33.27 -1.84 22.09
C PRO A 60 -33.29 -3.26 22.68
N ILE A 61 -32.58 -4.18 22.02
CA ILE A 61 -32.27 -5.51 22.50
C ILE A 61 -30.75 -5.70 22.51
N VAL A 62 -30.26 -6.50 23.46
CA VAL A 62 -28.82 -6.76 23.62
C VAL A 62 -28.52 -8.21 23.24
N LEU A 63 -27.50 -8.41 22.40
CA LEU A 63 -27.08 -9.71 21.89
C LEU A 63 -25.62 -9.98 22.22
N ASP A 64 -25.34 -11.22 22.62
CA ASP A 64 -23.98 -11.67 22.88
C ASP A 64 -23.21 -11.90 21.57
N VAL A 65 -21.98 -11.38 21.51
CA VAL A 65 -21.04 -11.64 20.42
C VAL A 65 -20.09 -12.77 20.83
N PRO A 66 -19.71 -13.69 19.92
CA PRO A 66 -18.74 -14.73 20.22
C PRO A 66 -17.46 -14.18 20.87
N ALA A 67 -16.99 -14.86 21.90
CA ALA A 67 -15.97 -14.32 22.80
C ALA A 67 -14.62 -14.05 22.10
N ASP A 68 -14.27 -14.89 21.13
CA ASP A 68 -13.08 -14.74 20.31
C ASP A 68 -13.21 -13.61 19.28
N VAL A 69 -14.41 -13.37 18.74
CA VAL A 69 -14.70 -12.25 17.81
C VAL A 69 -14.58 -10.92 18.54
N LYS A 70 -15.26 -10.75 19.68
CA LYS A 70 -15.17 -9.50 20.45
C LYS A 70 -13.74 -9.22 20.93
N ALA A 71 -13.02 -10.25 21.38
CA ALA A 71 -11.64 -10.11 21.83
C ALA A 71 -10.71 -9.69 20.68
N ALA A 72 -10.87 -10.29 19.49
CA ALA A 72 -10.12 -9.92 18.30
C ALA A 72 -10.35 -8.45 17.92
N ILE A 73 -11.61 -7.99 17.85
CA ILE A 73 -11.96 -6.62 17.47
C ILE A 73 -11.45 -5.60 18.47
N LEU A 74 -11.72 -5.80 19.76
CA LEU A 74 -11.35 -4.83 20.80
C LEU A 74 -9.84 -4.72 20.99
N ALA A 75 -9.08 -5.80 20.75
CA ALA A 75 -7.61 -5.80 20.80
C ALA A 75 -6.95 -5.29 19.51
N ASN A 76 -7.63 -5.36 18.36
CA ASN A 76 -7.09 -5.01 17.04
C ASN A 76 -8.04 -4.05 16.31
N LYS A 77 -8.40 -2.94 16.96
CA LYS A 77 -9.38 -1.96 16.46
C LYS A 77 -8.98 -1.38 15.10
N THR A 78 -7.69 -1.10 14.90
CA THR A 78 -7.17 -0.58 13.64
C THR A 78 -7.41 -1.58 12.50
N GLU A 79 -7.18 -2.87 12.72
CA GLU A 79 -7.44 -3.92 11.74
C GLU A 79 -8.95 -4.05 11.43
N TYR A 80 -9.83 -3.90 12.42
CA TYR A 80 -11.28 -3.88 12.18
C TYR A 80 -11.69 -2.70 11.30
N LEU A 81 -11.15 -1.51 11.55
CA LEU A 81 -11.44 -0.32 10.75
C LEU A 81 -10.84 -0.41 9.34
N LEU A 82 -9.63 -0.96 9.18
CA LEU A 82 -9.07 -1.30 7.87
C LEU A 82 -9.93 -2.33 7.14
N GLY A 83 -10.50 -3.29 7.88
CA GLY A 83 -11.49 -4.23 7.36
C GLY A 83 -12.74 -3.54 6.85
N ASN A 84 -13.23 -2.48 7.51
CA ASN A 84 -14.39 -1.72 7.04
C ASN A 84 -14.11 -0.94 5.75
N MET A 85 -12.85 -0.68 5.40
CA MET A 85 -12.52 -0.23 4.04
C MET A 85 -12.77 -1.34 3.02
N GLY A 86 -12.61 -2.60 3.41
CA GLY A 86 -13.07 -3.73 2.62
C GLY A 86 -12.35 -3.88 1.27
N PRO A 87 -13.06 -4.42 0.25
CA PRO A 87 -12.55 -4.59 -1.09
C PRO A 87 -12.14 -3.27 -1.75
N ASP A 88 -12.75 -2.15 -1.38
CA ASP A 88 -12.35 -0.83 -1.88
C ASP A 88 -10.85 -0.63 -1.82
N SER A 89 -10.23 -1.08 -0.74
CA SER A 89 -8.80 -0.87 -0.49
C SER A 89 -7.92 -2.09 -0.76
N ALA A 90 -8.42 -3.29 -0.50
CA ALA A 90 -7.60 -4.48 -0.30
C ALA A 90 -8.16 -5.71 -1.06
N PRO A 91 -7.29 -6.46 -1.77
CA PRO A 91 -5.83 -6.32 -1.84
C PRO A 91 -5.36 -5.11 -2.67
N ASP A 92 -6.20 -4.67 -3.62
CA ASP A 92 -6.11 -3.38 -4.28
C ASP A 92 -7.47 -2.98 -4.86
N LEU A 93 -7.59 -1.70 -5.19
CA LEU A 93 -8.78 -1.06 -5.72
C LEU A 93 -9.33 -1.76 -6.96
N MET A 94 -8.45 -2.14 -7.90
CA MET A 94 -8.87 -2.79 -9.14
C MET A 94 -9.58 -4.12 -8.84
N VAL A 95 -8.92 -4.99 -8.08
CA VAL A 95 -9.44 -6.33 -7.83
C VAL A 95 -10.68 -6.29 -6.94
N GLY A 96 -10.67 -5.44 -5.93
CA GLY A 96 -11.84 -5.22 -5.08
C GLY A 96 -13.08 -4.91 -5.90
N GLN A 97 -12.94 -3.93 -6.79
CA GLN A 97 -14.09 -3.30 -7.44
C GLN A 97 -14.53 -4.00 -8.73
N THR A 98 -13.64 -4.75 -9.37
CA THR A 98 -13.96 -5.44 -10.62
C THR A 98 -14.14 -6.96 -10.47
N ILE A 99 -13.79 -7.52 -9.30
CA ILE A 99 -13.87 -8.96 -9.04
C ILE A 99 -14.61 -9.27 -7.73
N VAL A 100 -14.30 -8.58 -6.64
CA VAL A 100 -14.89 -8.92 -5.33
C VAL A 100 -16.29 -8.33 -5.18
N HIS A 101 -16.48 -7.07 -5.56
CA HIS A 101 -17.74 -6.33 -5.53
C HIS A 101 -18.84 -6.94 -6.43
N PRO A 102 -18.60 -7.07 -7.75
CA PRO A 102 -19.60 -7.63 -8.65
C PRO A 102 -19.67 -9.17 -8.60
N GLY A 103 -18.63 -9.82 -8.05
CA GLY A 103 -18.36 -11.21 -8.34
C GLY A 103 -17.91 -11.41 -9.80
N VAL A 104 -17.56 -12.64 -10.16
CA VAL A 104 -17.23 -12.99 -11.54
C VAL A 104 -18.08 -14.17 -11.97
N GLU A 105 -18.72 -14.07 -13.14
CA GLU A 105 -19.55 -15.14 -13.69
C GLU A 105 -18.73 -16.44 -13.84
N GLY A 106 -19.29 -17.54 -13.35
CA GLY A 106 -18.60 -18.83 -13.34
C GLY A 106 -17.38 -18.89 -12.41
N ALA A 107 -17.20 -17.92 -11.52
CA ALA A 107 -16.15 -17.86 -10.51
C ALA A 107 -16.76 -17.48 -9.15
N TRP A 108 -15.94 -17.01 -8.20
CA TRP A 108 -16.42 -16.56 -6.90
C TRP A 108 -17.30 -15.31 -6.99
N SER A 109 -18.44 -15.40 -6.31
CA SER A 109 -19.31 -14.29 -5.95
C SER A 109 -18.78 -13.56 -4.71
N THR A 110 -19.34 -12.40 -4.36
CA THR A 110 -18.96 -11.70 -3.13
C THR A 110 -19.16 -12.57 -1.88
N SER A 111 -20.24 -13.37 -1.81
CA SER A 111 -20.43 -14.29 -0.68
C SER A 111 -19.31 -15.31 -0.55
N ASP A 112 -18.77 -15.82 -1.65
CA ASP A 112 -17.67 -16.79 -1.62
C ASP A 112 -16.40 -16.15 -1.04
N TRP A 113 -16.12 -14.89 -1.40
CA TRP A 113 -15.02 -14.10 -0.82
C TRP A 113 -15.20 -13.90 0.70
N LEU A 114 -16.40 -13.55 1.15
CA LEU A 114 -16.70 -13.37 2.57
C LEU A 114 -16.54 -14.68 3.37
N GLN A 115 -17.03 -15.79 2.83
CA GLN A 115 -16.86 -17.12 3.44
C GLN A 115 -15.39 -17.54 3.49
N PHE A 116 -14.64 -17.28 2.42
CA PHE A 116 -13.20 -17.56 2.36
C PHE A 116 -12.41 -16.77 3.42
N LEU A 117 -12.72 -15.49 3.61
CA LEU A 117 -12.08 -14.65 4.64
C LEU A 117 -12.43 -15.11 6.06
N LEU A 118 -13.69 -15.47 6.32
CA LEU A 118 -14.12 -16.06 7.59
C LEU A 118 -13.34 -17.35 7.90
N GLN A 119 -13.15 -18.21 6.91
CA GLN A 119 -12.39 -19.44 7.08
C GLN A 119 -10.89 -19.17 7.30
N SER A 120 -10.30 -18.26 6.52
CA SER A 120 -8.85 -17.98 6.54
C SER A 120 -8.39 -17.26 7.80
N SER A 121 -9.29 -16.52 8.46
CA SER A 121 -8.97 -15.72 9.64
C SER A 121 -9.15 -16.42 11.00
N LYS A 122 -9.69 -17.65 11.03
CA LYS A 122 -10.10 -18.34 12.27
C LYS A 122 -9.05 -18.34 13.39
N ASN A 123 -7.78 -18.52 13.04
CA ASN A 123 -6.66 -18.65 13.98
C ASN A 123 -5.71 -17.43 13.99
N ASN A 124 -6.12 -16.31 13.39
CA ASN A 124 -5.32 -15.08 13.34
C ASN A 124 -6.15 -13.93 13.94
N PRO A 125 -5.91 -13.47 15.18
CA PRO A 125 -6.72 -12.43 15.82
C PRO A 125 -6.79 -11.11 15.03
N ALA A 126 -5.67 -10.63 14.49
CA ALA A 126 -5.62 -9.44 13.65
C ALA A 126 -6.39 -9.66 12.33
N GLY A 127 -6.18 -10.80 11.68
CA GLY A 127 -6.92 -11.20 10.48
C GLY A 127 -8.41 -11.38 10.73
N LYS A 128 -8.81 -11.88 11.91
CA LYS A 128 -10.22 -12.03 12.32
C LYS A 128 -10.87 -10.68 12.50
N SER A 129 -10.19 -9.77 13.21
CA SER A 129 -10.62 -8.37 13.33
C SER A 129 -10.85 -7.74 11.96
N TYR A 130 -9.88 -7.85 11.06
CA TYR A 130 -10.00 -7.38 9.68
C TYR A 130 -11.17 -8.02 8.93
N THR A 131 -11.32 -9.34 8.98
CA THR A 131 -12.41 -10.06 8.30
C THR A 131 -13.80 -9.63 8.77
N TYR A 132 -13.99 -9.43 10.08
CA TYR A 132 -15.28 -8.92 10.58
C TYR A 132 -15.51 -7.45 10.22
N GLY A 133 -14.45 -6.66 10.06
CA GLY A 133 -14.54 -5.35 9.45
C GLY A 133 -14.97 -5.43 7.98
N TYR A 134 -14.43 -6.39 7.22
CA TYR A 134 -14.76 -6.64 5.82
C TYR A 134 -16.22 -7.06 5.62
N LEU A 135 -16.77 -7.81 6.57
CA LEU A 135 -18.21 -8.07 6.65
C LEU A 135 -19.00 -6.80 6.97
N GLY A 136 -18.48 -5.92 7.83
CA GLY A 136 -19.06 -4.59 8.10
C GLY A 136 -19.11 -3.68 6.87
N HIS A 137 -18.08 -3.73 6.02
CA HIS A 137 -18.09 -3.09 4.71
C HIS A 137 -19.27 -3.61 3.86
N ALA A 138 -19.35 -4.92 3.64
CA ALA A 138 -20.41 -5.54 2.85
C ALA A 138 -21.82 -5.27 3.44
N ALA A 139 -21.93 -5.17 4.77
CA ALA A 139 -23.15 -4.79 5.46
C ALA A 139 -23.63 -3.39 5.07
N ALA A 140 -22.70 -2.43 5.04
CA ALA A 140 -22.99 -1.05 4.70
C ALA A 140 -23.40 -0.93 3.22
N ASP A 141 -22.65 -1.58 2.34
CA ASP A 141 -22.87 -1.56 0.90
C ASP A 141 -24.17 -2.22 0.46
N MET A 142 -24.70 -3.17 1.23
CA MET A 142 -26.03 -3.73 0.96
C MET A 142 -27.12 -2.64 0.90
N PHE A 143 -27.10 -1.67 1.80
CA PHE A 143 -28.08 -0.58 1.80
C PHE A 143 -27.61 0.63 1.00
N ALA A 144 -26.33 0.94 1.06
CA ALA A 144 -25.77 2.09 0.38
C ALA A 144 -25.80 1.93 -1.14
N HIS A 145 -25.46 0.77 -1.72
CA HIS A 145 -25.59 0.59 -3.17
C HIS A 145 -27.03 0.58 -3.61
N THR A 146 -27.96 0.03 -2.82
CA THR A 146 -29.39 0.17 -3.12
C THR A 146 -29.80 1.65 -3.26
N TYR A 147 -29.38 2.48 -2.31
CA TYR A 147 -29.66 3.92 -2.32
C TYR A 147 -28.97 4.65 -3.49
N VAL A 148 -27.66 4.45 -3.66
CA VAL A 148 -26.88 5.16 -4.68
C VAL A 148 -27.28 4.71 -6.08
N ASN A 149 -27.50 3.41 -6.32
CA ASN A 149 -27.92 2.89 -7.63
C ASN A 149 -29.29 3.45 -8.06
N GLN A 150 -30.20 3.69 -7.11
CA GLN A 150 -31.49 4.31 -7.42
C GLN A 150 -31.34 5.73 -7.97
N TYR A 151 -30.40 6.50 -7.43
CA TYR A 151 -30.12 7.86 -7.88
C TYR A 151 -29.23 7.90 -9.13
N ALA A 152 -28.14 7.14 -9.12
CA ALA A 152 -27.19 7.07 -10.23
C ALA A 152 -27.85 6.47 -11.49
N GLY A 153 -28.80 5.55 -11.31
CA GLY A 153 -29.62 4.93 -12.35
C GLY A 153 -29.14 3.55 -12.80
N ASP A 154 -28.00 3.08 -12.29
CA ASP A 154 -27.44 1.75 -12.57
C ASP A 154 -26.47 1.34 -11.44
N VAL A 155 -25.95 0.11 -11.50
CA VAL A 155 -24.78 -0.34 -10.75
C VAL A 155 -23.50 0.25 -11.35
N PHE A 156 -22.47 0.34 -10.54
CA PHE A 156 -21.16 0.81 -10.97
C PHE A 156 -20.49 -0.19 -11.93
N ASN A 157 -20.07 0.25 -13.11
CA ASN A 157 -19.40 -0.61 -14.10
C ASN A 157 -18.45 0.18 -15.02
N LEU A 158 -17.15 0.16 -14.69
CA LEU A 158 -16.08 0.79 -15.48
C LEU A 158 -15.90 0.27 -16.91
N ALA A 159 -16.59 -0.80 -17.31
CA ALA A 159 -16.55 -1.30 -18.69
C ALA A 159 -17.55 -0.59 -19.62
N ASP A 160 -18.42 0.27 -19.10
CA ASP A 160 -19.47 0.98 -19.84
C ASP A 160 -19.18 2.50 -19.98
N GLU A 161 -20.17 3.30 -20.36
CA GLU A 161 -20.16 4.77 -20.19
C GLU A 161 -19.92 5.18 -18.73
N THR A 162 -19.43 6.39 -18.47
CA THR A 162 -18.89 6.81 -17.14
C THR A 162 -19.77 7.78 -16.34
N LEU A 163 -20.94 8.17 -16.84
CA LEU A 163 -21.82 9.14 -16.17
C LEU A 163 -22.47 8.53 -14.93
N VAL A 164 -22.89 7.26 -14.97
CA VAL A 164 -23.36 6.54 -13.78
C VAL A 164 -22.28 6.56 -12.70
N GLU A 165 -21.05 6.21 -13.08
CA GLU A 165 -19.86 6.13 -12.23
C GLU A 165 -19.56 7.50 -11.61
N GLN A 166 -19.63 8.57 -12.41
CA GLN A 166 -19.50 9.95 -11.92
C GLN A 166 -20.60 10.31 -10.91
N ARG A 167 -21.85 9.88 -11.15
CA ARG A 167 -22.99 10.13 -10.24
C ARG A 167 -22.86 9.37 -8.94
N HIS A 168 -22.37 8.12 -8.97
CA HIS A 168 -22.04 7.37 -7.75
C HIS A 168 -21.01 8.12 -6.93
N ILE A 169 -19.82 8.39 -7.49
CA ILE A 169 -18.72 9.04 -6.77
C ILE A 169 -19.17 10.42 -6.22
N ALA A 170 -19.98 11.16 -6.99
CA ALA A 170 -20.55 12.42 -6.53
C ALA A 170 -21.52 12.24 -5.36
N LEU A 171 -22.48 11.31 -5.42
CA LEU A 171 -23.42 11.11 -4.31
C LEU A 171 -22.70 10.60 -3.06
N GLU A 172 -21.75 9.70 -3.22
CA GLU A 172 -20.94 9.10 -2.14
C GLU A 172 -20.04 10.14 -1.47
N GLY A 173 -19.37 10.98 -2.26
CA GLY A 173 -18.59 12.11 -1.77
C GLY A 173 -19.44 13.13 -1.02
N PHE A 174 -20.68 13.35 -1.45
CA PHE A 174 -21.62 14.24 -0.77
C PHE A 174 -22.09 13.65 0.57
N ILE A 175 -22.40 12.34 0.63
CA ILE A 175 -22.72 11.62 1.87
C ILE A 175 -21.56 11.74 2.86
N SER A 176 -20.34 11.46 2.39
CA SER A 176 -19.10 11.52 3.18
C SER A 176 -18.86 12.88 3.83
N LYS A 177 -19.08 13.97 3.09
CA LYS A 177 -18.98 15.34 3.64
C LYS A 177 -19.94 15.61 4.80
N LEU A 178 -21.06 14.88 4.84
CA LEU A 178 -22.10 15.00 5.87
C LEU A 178 -21.98 13.89 6.92
N THR A 179 -20.92 13.08 6.90
CA THR A 179 -20.65 12.08 7.91
C THR A 179 -20.32 12.75 9.25
N PRO A 180 -20.97 12.35 10.37
CA PRO A 180 -20.67 12.88 11.68
C PRO A 180 -19.20 12.67 12.08
N PRO A 181 -18.65 13.49 12.98
CA PRO A 181 -17.30 13.28 13.47
C PRO A 181 -17.13 11.89 14.11
N LEU A 182 -15.93 11.33 14.01
CA LEU A 182 -15.57 10.10 14.71
C LEU A 182 -15.49 10.37 16.21
N LEU A 183 -16.32 9.67 16.97
CA LEU A 183 -16.36 9.71 18.42
C LEU A 183 -16.10 8.31 19.00
N ASP A 184 -15.48 8.23 20.16
CA ASP A 184 -15.47 7.00 20.95
C ASP A 184 -16.80 6.77 21.69
N HIS A 185 -16.93 5.62 22.37
CA HIS A 185 -18.10 5.25 23.17
C HIS A 185 -18.45 6.27 24.28
N THR A 186 -17.51 7.11 24.70
CA THR A 186 -17.74 8.18 25.70
C THR A 186 -18.12 9.53 25.07
N GLY A 187 -18.21 9.60 23.74
CA GLY A 187 -18.48 10.81 22.98
C GLY A 187 -17.26 11.69 22.75
N ARG A 188 -16.03 11.22 23.03
CA ARG A 188 -14.81 12.00 22.80
C ARG A 188 -14.41 11.95 21.33
N PRO A 189 -14.06 13.08 20.70
CA PRO A 189 -13.53 13.09 19.34
C PRO A 189 -12.26 12.27 19.20
N LEU A 190 -12.20 11.42 18.17
CA LEU A 190 -11.04 10.59 17.84
C LEU A 190 -10.09 11.24 16.81
N GLY A 191 -10.47 12.41 16.29
CA GLY A 191 -9.76 13.08 15.19
C GLY A 191 -10.23 12.59 13.83
N SER A 192 -9.40 12.82 12.82
CA SER A 192 -9.71 12.44 11.45
C SER A 192 -9.41 10.96 11.18
N VAL A 193 -10.00 10.43 10.11
CA VAL A 193 -9.85 9.02 9.71
C VAL A 193 -8.38 8.66 9.50
N SER A 194 -7.63 9.49 8.76
CA SER A 194 -6.22 9.24 8.46
C SER A 194 -5.29 9.30 9.69
N ALA A 195 -5.72 10.01 10.74
CA ALA A 195 -5.02 10.06 12.02
C ALA A 195 -5.27 8.79 12.87
N LEU A 196 -6.50 8.27 12.83
CA LEU A 196 -6.95 7.12 13.60
C LEU A 196 -6.51 5.77 12.99
N VAL A 197 -6.57 5.65 11.67
CA VAL A 197 -6.37 4.38 10.96
C VAL A 197 -5.12 4.44 10.10
N LYS A 198 -4.20 3.49 10.30
CA LYS A 198 -2.97 3.34 9.52
C LYS A 198 -2.74 1.86 9.19
N PRO A 199 -2.40 1.51 7.94
CA PRO A 199 -2.10 0.14 7.55
C PRO A 199 -0.93 -0.42 8.38
N THR A 200 -1.18 -1.48 9.14
CA THR A 200 -0.19 -2.16 9.98
C THR A 200 0.51 -3.29 9.22
N ASP A 201 1.63 -3.78 9.75
CA ASP A 201 2.29 -4.98 9.22
C ASP A 201 1.44 -6.24 9.39
N ALA A 202 0.64 -6.32 10.46
CA ALA A 202 -0.28 -7.43 10.69
C ALA A 202 -1.37 -7.47 9.61
N PHE A 203 -1.99 -6.31 9.32
CA PHE A 203 -2.93 -6.14 8.21
C PHE A 203 -2.29 -6.51 6.87
N GLY A 204 -1.16 -5.87 6.53
CA GLY A 204 -0.51 -6.08 5.22
C GLY A 204 -0.09 -7.55 5.03
N THR A 205 0.38 -8.21 6.09
CA THR A 205 0.78 -9.62 6.03
C THR A 205 -0.43 -10.53 5.84
N PHE A 206 -1.49 -10.32 6.61
CA PHE A 206 -2.71 -11.13 6.49
C PHE A 206 -3.33 -11.01 5.10
N VAL A 207 -3.49 -9.79 4.58
CA VAL A 207 -4.06 -9.55 3.25
C VAL A 207 -3.15 -10.08 2.16
N ARG A 208 -1.82 -9.86 2.25
CA ARG A 208 -0.87 -10.46 1.30
C ARG A 208 -1.03 -11.98 1.26
N ASP A 209 -0.98 -12.65 2.41
CA ASP A 209 -0.99 -14.12 2.45
C ASP A 209 -2.35 -14.70 2.05
N THR A 210 -3.44 -14.00 2.35
CA THR A 210 -4.81 -14.48 2.13
C THR A 210 -5.34 -14.11 0.76
N LEU A 211 -5.11 -12.88 0.29
CA LEU A 211 -5.71 -12.32 -0.93
C LEU A 211 -4.70 -12.11 -2.08
N VAL A 212 -3.38 -12.23 -1.84
CA VAL A 212 -2.37 -12.09 -2.91
C VAL A 212 -1.59 -13.39 -3.14
N MET A 213 -1.12 -14.04 -2.08
CA MET A 213 -0.21 -15.19 -2.17
C MET A 213 -0.90 -16.54 -1.95
N ASN A 214 -2.23 -16.58 -2.10
CA ASN A 214 -3.05 -17.77 -1.89
C ASN A 214 -3.47 -18.44 -3.22
N ASP A 215 -3.15 -19.73 -3.36
CA ASP A 215 -3.45 -20.56 -4.54
C ASP A 215 -4.93 -20.51 -4.96
N THR A 216 -5.85 -20.61 -3.99
CA THR A 216 -7.29 -20.64 -4.25
C THR A 216 -7.77 -19.30 -4.80
N VAL A 217 -7.28 -18.19 -4.24
CA VAL A 217 -7.59 -16.83 -4.70
C VAL A 217 -7.04 -16.60 -6.10
N GLN A 218 -5.82 -17.06 -6.39
CA GLN A 218 -5.24 -16.88 -7.71
C GLN A 218 -5.97 -17.64 -8.82
N ASN A 219 -6.59 -18.78 -8.50
CA ASN A 219 -7.48 -19.47 -9.43
C ASN A 219 -8.72 -18.64 -9.79
N GLN A 220 -9.16 -17.73 -8.92
CA GLN A 220 -10.26 -16.81 -9.23
C GLN A 220 -9.76 -15.61 -10.04
N TYR A 221 -8.64 -15.01 -9.63
CA TYR A 221 -8.07 -13.86 -10.33
C TYR A 221 -7.69 -14.18 -11.77
N ASN A 222 -7.24 -15.39 -12.07
CA ASN A 222 -6.96 -15.83 -13.43
C ASN A 222 -8.21 -15.91 -14.35
N ARG A 223 -9.42 -15.95 -13.78
CA ARG A 223 -10.69 -15.98 -14.54
C ARG A 223 -11.12 -14.59 -15.03
N SER A 224 -10.56 -13.52 -14.47
CA SER A 224 -10.82 -12.14 -14.88
C SER A 224 -9.57 -11.49 -15.46
N ARG A 225 -9.71 -10.62 -16.45
CA ARG A 225 -8.56 -9.85 -16.97
C ARG A 225 -7.98 -8.90 -15.92
N TYR A 226 -8.81 -8.46 -14.96
CA TYR A 226 -8.45 -7.50 -13.93
C TYR A 226 -7.73 -8.12 -12.73
N GLY A 227 -7.67 -9.46 -12.60
CA GLY A 227 -6.96 -10.13 -11.50
C GLY A 227 -5.53 -10.57 -11.88
N ARG A 228 -5.20 -10.54 -13.17
CA ARG A 228 -4.02 -11.22 -13.72
C ARG A 228 -2.70 -10.65 -13.22
N HIS A 229 -2.64 -9.40 -12.75
CA HIS A 229 -1.42 -8.85 -12.17
C HIS A 229 -1.12 -9.45 -10.81
N LEU A 230 -2.10 -9.62 -9.93
CA LEU A 230 -1.89 -10.30 -8.66
C LEU A 230 -1.50 -11.77 -8.88
N SER A 231 -2.12 -12.43 -9.88
CA SER A 231 -1.71 -13.78 -10.28
C SER A 231 -0.29 -13.82 -10.84
N ALA A 232 0.15 -12.78 -11.54
CA ALA A 232 1.53 -12.67 -12.00
C ALA A 232 2.53 -12.63 -10.86
N TYR A 233 2.28 -11.82 -9.83
CA TYR A 233 3.16 -11.74 -8.65
C TYR A 233 3.27 -13.08 -7.93
N TYR A 234 2.15 -13.76 -7.77
CA TYR A 234 2.11 -15.07 -7.14
C TYR A 234 2.85 -16.13 -7.95
N GLU A 235 2.61 -16.22 -9.27
CA GLU A 235 3.32 -17.17 -10.15
C GLU A 235 4.83 -16.88 -10.19
N TYR A 236 5.20 -15.60 -10.15
CA TYR A 236 6.58 -15.18 -10.07
C TYR A 236 7.25 -15.65 -8.78
N ARG A 237 6.60 -15.41 -7.64
CA ARG A 237 7.05 -15.91 -6.33
C ARG A 237 7.17 -17.43 -6.31
N ARG A 238 6.17 -18.16 -6.82
CA ARG A 238 6.22 -19.63 -6.94
C ARG A 238 7.37 -20.12 -7.80
N THR A 239 7.67 -19.40 -8.88
CA THR A 239 8.80 -19.73 -9.75
C THR A 239 10.10 -19.62 -8.98
N ILE A 240 10.26 -18.58 -8.15
CA ILE A 240 11.43 -18.43 -7.29
C ILE A 240 11.48 -19.54 -6.22
N ASP A 241 10.33 -19.88 -5.60
CA ASP A 241 10.24 -21.01 -4.66
C ASP A 241 10.65 -22.33 -5.34
N ALA A 242 10.16 -22.59 -6.55
CA ALA A 242 10.48 -23.79 -7.32
C ALA A 242 11.96 -23.85 -7.71
N ILE A 243 12.54 -22.71 -8.13
CA ILE A 243 13.98 -22.62 -8.40
C ILE A 243 14.75 -22.87 -7.09
N ALA A 244 14.38 -22.23 -5.98
CA ALA A 244 15.06 -22.42 -4.70
C ALA A 244 15.00 -23.87 -4.20
N GLN A 245 13.95 -24.62 -4.56
CA GLN A 245 13.79 -26.03 -4.20
C GLN A 245 14.41 -26.99 -5.21
N ASP A 246 15.00 -26.50 -6.30
CA ASP A 246 15.59 -27.36 -7.33
C ASP A 246 16.76 -28.18 -6.76
N PRO A 247 16.71 -29.53 -6.84
CA PRO A 247 17.81 -30.41 -6.41
C PRO A 247 19.15 -30.11 -7.08
N PHE A 248 19.15 -29.37 -8.20
CA PHE A 248 20.35 -28.84 -8.83
C PHE A 248 21.24 -28.06 -7.85
N TRP A 249 20.67 -27.23 -6.96
CA TRP A 249 21.45 -26.46 -6.00
C TRP A 249 22.18 -27.36 -5.02
N GLN A 250 21.51 -28.41 -4.52
CA GLN A 250 22.14 -29.40 -3.64
C GLN A 250 23.32 -30.11 -4.34
N LYS A 251 23.18 -30.44 -5.63
CA LYS A 251 24.29 -31.02 -6.41
C LYS A 251 25.45 -30.05 -6.54
N LEU A 252 25.16 -28.78 -6.83
CA LEU A 252 26.17 -27.74 -6.95
C LEU A 252 26.89 -27.52 -5.60
N ASP A 253 26.15 -27.48 -4.48
CA ASP A 253 26.73 -27.33 -3.15
C ASP A 253 27.63 -28.51 -2.78
N VAL A 254 27.24 -29.74 -3.13
CA VAL A 254 28.05 -30.94 -2.93
C VAL A 254 29.36 -30.84 -3.72
N GLU A 255 29.32 -30.39 -4.97
CA GLU A 255 30.53 -30.23 -5.79
C GLU A 255 31.41 -29.07 -5.30
N VAL A 256 30.82 -27.95 -4.90
CA VAL A 256 31.53 -26.81 -4.28
C VAL A 256 32.21 -27.25 -2.98
N LEU A 257 31.50 -27.97 -2.11
CA LEU A 257 32.05 -28.47 -0.84
C LEU A 257 33.20 -29.46 -1.08
N LYS A 258 33.07 -30.37 -2.05
CA LYS A 258 34.14 -31.29 -2.45
C LYS A 258 35.37 -30.54 -2.96
N LEU A 259 35.17 -29.47 -3.72
CA LEU A 259 36.28 -28.66 -4.22
C LEU A 259 37.00 -27.94 -3.07
N PHE A 260 36.26 -27.25 -2.20
CA PHE A 260 36.84 -26.57 -1.04
C PHE A 260 37.57 -27.57 -0.13
N SER A 261 36.96 -28.71 0.16
CA SER A 261 37.57 -29.74 1.00
C SER A 261 38.84 -30.30 0.34
N SER A 262 38.83 -30.52 -0.98
CA SER A 262 40.02 -30.94 -1.73
C SER A 262 41.13 -29.89 -1.71
N SER A 263 40.79 -28.60 -1.81
CA SER A 263 41.77 -27.50 -1.71
C SER A 263 42.39 -27.39 -0.30
N ALA A 264 41.66 -27.83 0.72
CA ALA A 264 42.13 -27.93 2.10
C ALA A 264 42.82 -29.27 2.42
N GLY A 265 43.09 -30.13 1.42
CA GLY A 265 43.76 -31.43 1.60
C GLY A 265 42.86 -32.55 2.15
N LEU A 266 41.54 -32.37 2.16
CA LEU A 266 40.54 -33.29 2.69
C LEU A 266 39.53 -33.68 1.60
N PRO A 267 39.87 -34.55 0.63
CA PRO A 267 38.96 -34.92 -0.44
C PRO A 267 37.73 -35.64 0.13
N LEU A 268 36.54 -35.08 -0.10
CA LEU A 268 35.28 -35.69 0.30
C LEU A 268 34.68 -36.51 -0.84
N SER A 269 34.12 -37.68 -0.52
CA SER A 269 33.23 -38.38 -1.44
C SER A 269 31.90 -37.63 -1.54
N THR A 270 31.18 -37.77 -2.67
CA THR A 270 29.83 -37.19 -2.84
C THR A 270 28.91 -37.55 -1.68
N LYS A 271 28.93 -38.80 -1.21
CA LYS A 271 28.14 -39.27 -0.07
C LYS A 271 28.51 -38.55 1.23
N ASN A 272 29.81 -38.34 1.49
CA ASN A 272 30.26 -37.67 2.71
C ASN A 272 29.96 -36.16 2.68
N ALA A 273 30.14 -35.51 1.52
CA ALA A 273 29.77 -34.12 1.30
C ALA A 273 28.25 -33.91 1.49
N GLN A 274 27.42 -34.81 0.95
CA GLN A 274 25.97 -34.80 1.15
C GLN A 274 25.60 -34.92 2.64
N ILE A 275 26.20 -35.88 3.37
CA ILE A 275 25.95 -36.07 4.80
C ILE A 275 26.36 -34.83 5.62
N ILE A 276 27.49 -34.20 5.26
CA ILE A 276 27.95 -32.97 5.90
C ILE A 276 26.93 -31.84 5.66
N ILE A 277 26.48 -31.66 4.43
CA ILE A 277 25.45 -30.66 4.07
C ILE A 277 24.14 -30.91 4.84
N GLU A 278 23.63 -32.14 4.85
CA GLU A 278 22.39 -32.50 5.54
C GLU A 278 22.48 -32.30 7.06
N LYS A 279 23.58 -32.74 7.69
CA LYS A 279 23.80 -32.52 9.12
C LYS A 279 24.01 -31.05 9.46
N THR A 280 24.68 -30.30 8.59
CA THR A 280 24.89 -28.86 8.78
C THR A 280 23.56 -28.11 8.70
N ASN A 281 22.66 -28.46 7.78
CA ASN A 281 21.30 -27.90 7.73
C ASN A 281 20.48 -28.21 9.01
N GLN A 282 20.62 -29.42 9.58
CA GLN A 282 19.98 -29.78 10.86
C GLN A 282 20.56 -29.06 12.08
N VAL A 283 21.83 -28.65 12.02
CA VAL A 283 22.51 -27.94 13.11
C VAL A 283 22.28 -26.43 13.01
N ILE A 284 22.33 -25.87 11.80
CA ILE A 284 22.03 -24.46 11.51
C ILE A 284 20.61 -24.10 11.99
N SER A 285 19.62 -24.94 11.67
CA SER A 285 18.24 -24.76 12.16
C SER A 285 18.10 -24.82 13.69
N LYS A 286 19.08 -25.38 14.41
CA LYS A 286 19.13 -25.39 15.89
C LYS A 286 19.94 -24.23 16.47
N LEU A 287 21.01 -23.78 15.80
CA LEU A 287 21.85 -22.65 16.19
C LEU A 287 21.15 -21.29 16.01
N GLN A 288 20.15 -21.22 15.13
CA GLN A 288 19.25 -20.08 14.95
C GLN A 288 18.42 -19.68 16.20
N ARG A 289 18.62 -20.34 17.35
CA ARG A 289 18.03 -19.98 18.65
C ARG A 289 18.92 -19.11 19.56
N GLY A 290 20.06 -18.60 19.08
CA GLY A 290 20.93 -17.71 19.89
C GLY A 290 21.46 -16.51 19.10
N GLU A 291 20.95 -15.31 19.42
CA GLU A 291 21.26 -14.01 18.81
C GLU A 291 22.70 -13.50 19.04
N ASP A 292 23.44 -14.02 20.03
CA ASP A 292 24.55 -13.26 20.63
C ASP A 292 25.94 -13.39 19.98
N ASN A 293 26.24 -14.44 19.22
CA ASN A 293 27.62 -14.72 18.76
C ASN A 293 28.04 -13.96 17.48
N ILE A 294 27.08 -13.50 16.68
CA ILE A 294 27.37 -12.80 15.41
C ILE A 294 27.71 -11.31 15.68
N GLN A 295 27.12 -10.73 16.72
CA GLN A 295 27.44 -9.38 17.18
C GLN A 295 28.92 -9.23 17.60
N ALA A 296 29.51 -10.29 18.14
CA ALA A 296 30.92 -10.30 18.57
C ALA A 296 31.91 -10.18 17.39
N GLN A 297 31.62 -10.79 16.24
CA GLN A 297 32.48 -10.72 15.05
C GLN A 297 32.34 -9.38 14.31
N ALA A 298 31.16 -8.77 14.32
CA ALA A 298 30.95 -7.41 13.79
C ALA A 298 31.77 -6.37 14.57
N ASN A 299 31.88 -6.53 15.89
CA ASN A 299 32.69 -5.67 16.75
C ASN A 299 34.20 -5.78 16.44
N GLU A 300 34.68 -6.94 16.00
CA GLU A 300 36.08 -7.17 15.63
C GLU A 300 36.46 -6.49 14.30
N ILE A 301 35.53 -6.46 13.33
CA ILE A 301 35.71 -5.75 12.06
C ILE A 301 35.72 -4.23 12.28
N ASN A 302 34.85 -3.70 13.14
CA ASN A 302 34.89 -2.28 13.55
C ASN A 302 36.24 -1.90 14.16
N ALA A 303 36.86 -2.79 14.94
CA ALA A 303 38.20 -2.56 15.51
C ALA A 303 39.34 -2.59 14.46
N ILE A 304 39.14 -3.20 13.30
CA ILE A 304 40.11 -3.18 12.19
C ILE A 304 40.00 -1.86 11.40
N VAL A 305 38.79 -1.36 11.17
CA VAL A 305 38.55 -0.08 10.48
C VAL A 305 39.12 1.09 11.29
N GLN A 306 38.93 1.10 12.61
CA GLN A 306 39.53 2.11 13.49
C GLN A 306 41.08 2.10 13.48
N ARG A 307 41.70 0.95 13.23
CA ARG A 307 43.16 0.85 13.09
C ARG A 307 43.67 1.43 11.78
N LEU A 308 42.87 1.38 10.70
CA LEU A 308 43.22 1.98 9.41
C LEU A 308 43.23 3.52 9.48
N ASP A 309 42.25 4.09 10.19
CA ASP A 309 42.09 5.54 10.39
C ASP A 309 43.30 6.15 11.13
N ASN A 310 43.81 5.43 12.13
CA ASN A 310 45.01 5.82 12.88
C ASN A 310 46.29 5.87 12.02
N ASN A 311 46.44 4.96 11.04
CA ASN A 311 47.63 4.94 10.17
C ASN A 311 47.63 6.08 9.16
N ILE A 312 46.46 6.46 8.64
CA ILE A 312 46.29 7.61 7.74
C ILE A 312 46.62 8.92 8.49
N PHE A 313 46.20 9.04 9.76
CA PHE A 313 46.54 10.19 10.59
C PHE A 313 48.03 10.32 10.90
N LEU A 314 48.77 9.21 10.98
CA LEU A 314 50.23 9.23 11.17
C LEU A 314 50.98 9.76 9.93
N GLU A 315 50.49 9.46 8.73
CA GLU A 315 51.09 9.94 7.47
C GLU A 315 50.87 11.45 7.27
N VAL A 316 49.66 11.94 7.59
CA VAL A 316 49.34 13.38 7.61
C VAL A 316 50.16 14.13 8.66
N LYS A 317 50.41 13.52 9.83
CA LYS A 317 51.28 14.08 10.88
C LYS A 317 52.73 14.22 10.39
N GLY A 318 53.24 13.23 9.66
CA GLY A 318 54.57 13.27 9.06
C GLY A 318 54.73 14.40 8.03
N LEU A 319 53.74 14.58 7.15
CA LEU A 319 53.72 15.69 6.18
C LEU A 319 53.62 17.06 6.86
N THR A 320 52.85 17.16 7.95
CA THR A 320 52.73 18.40 8.73
C THR A 320 54.07 18.77 9.40
N GLN A 321 54.82 17.77 9.90
CA GLN A 321 56.15 17.99 10.47
C GLN A 321 57.19 18.45 9.44
N GLN A 322 57.13 17.93 8.22
CA GLN A 322 57.97 18.41 7.11
C GLN A 322 57.63 19.86 6.71
N LEU A 323 56.35 20.23 6.80
CA LEU A 323 55.93 21.60 6.53
C LEU A 323 56.46 22.56 7.61
N LEU A 324 56.36 22.17 8.89
CA LEU A 324 56.89 22.91 10.04
C LEU A 324 58.41 23.09 9.97
N SER A 325 59.17 22.06 9.57
CA SER A 325 60.62 22.19 9.41
C SER A 325 61.00 23.18 8.31
N LEU A 326 60.19 23.25 7.24
CA LEU A 326 60.36 24.23 6.17
C LEU A 326 60.05 25.66 6.65
N GLU A 327 59.07 25.84 7.55
CA GLU A 327 58.78 27.14 8.16
C GLU A 327 59.97 27.65 8.99
N ASP A 328 60.57 26.78 9.78
CA ASP A 328 61.75 27.08 10.61
C ASP A 328 62.99 27.42 9.77
N GLU A 329 63.14 26.81 8.60
CA GLU A 329 64.23 27.11 7.67
C GLU A 329 64.06 28.49 7.04
N ILE A 330 62.85 28.83 6.59
CA ILE A 330 62.51 30.17 6.07
C ILE A 330 62.72 31.24 7.14
N LEU A 331 62.28 30.97 8.38
CA LEU A 331 62.44 31.92 9.50
C LEU A 331 63.93 32.15 9.83
N ARG A 332 64.75 31.10 9.83
CA ARG A 332 66.21 31.22 10.03
C ARG A 332 66.88 32.04 8.94
N ILE A 333 66.53 31.81 7.68
CA ILE A 333 67.04 32.61 6.55
C ILE A 333 66.64 34.07 6.72
N HIS A 334 65.39 34.35 7.11
CA HIS A 334 64.91 35.71 7.34
C HIS A 334 65.67 36.44 8.46
N ILE A 335 65.97 35.74 9.56
CA ILE A 335 66.77 36.29 10.67
C ILE A 335 68.22 36.56 10.23
N GLN A 336 68.83 35.67 9.45
CA GLN A 336 70.18 35.89 8.91
C GLN A 336 70.24 37.12 8.01
N ILE A 337 69.26 37.27 7.11
CA ILE A 337 69.15 38.42 6.22
C ILE A 337 69.00 39.72 7.01
N SER A 338 68.09 39.76 7.98
CA SER A 338 67.85 40.94 8.82
C SER A 338 69.10 41.32 9.63
N ASN A 339 69.83 40.34 10.15
CA ASN A 339 71.08 40.58 10.88
C ASN A 339 72.17 41.14 9.97
N GLU A 340 72.35 40.62 8.75
CA GLU A 340 73.33 41.16 7.79
C GLU A 340 72.92 42.53 7.26
N GLU A 341 71.63 42.77 7.01
CA GLU A 341 71.12 44.10 6.64
C GLU A 341 71.40 45.14 7.74
N SER A 342 71.21 44.77 9.02
CA SER A 342 71.48 45.66 10.15
C SER A 342 72.97 46.01 10.30
N LYS A 343 73.88 45.08 9.96
CA LYS A 343 75.33 45.33 9.96
C LYS A 343 75.72 46.29 8.85
N ILE A 344 75.15 46.10 7.65
CA ILE A 344 75.42 46.95 6.48
C ILE A 344 74.86 48.37 6.69
N ARG A 345 73.65 48.52 7.23
CA ARG A 345 73.05 49.84 7.50
C ARG A 345 73.77 50.63 8.61
N ARG A 346 74.41 49.95 9.57
CA ARG A 346 75.21 50.64 10.61
C ARG A 346 76.52 51.21 10.06
N THR A 347 77.05 50.66 8.97
CA THR A 347 78.29 51.14 8.33
C THR A 347 78.05 52.12 7.19
N SER A 348 76.82 52.26 6.68
CA SER A 348 76.48 53.08 5.50
C SER A 348 75.77 54.41 5.78
N THR A 349 75.91 55.00 6.98
CA THR A 349 75.48 56.40 7.18
C THR A 349 76.46 57.32 6.45
N CYS A 350 76.14 57.71 5.21
CA CYS A 350 76.97 58.63 4.43
C CYS A 350 77.14 59.94 5.24
N PRO A 351 78.34 60.29 5.71
CA PRO A 351 78.54 61.50 6.50
C PRO A 351 78.30 62.72 5.63
N GLY A 352 77.52 63.70 6.11
CA GLY A 352 77.06 64.86 5.33
C GLY A 352 78.17 65.79 4.78
N TRP A 353 79.43 65.53 5.11
CA TRP A 353 80.61 66.32 4.72
C TRP A 353 81.42 65.72 3.57
N TRP A 354 80.97 64.63 2.94
CA TRP A 354 81.65 64.05 1.78
C TRP A 354 81.49 64.93 0.52
N ASP A 355 82.56 65.03 -0.27
CA ASP A 355 82.59 65.76 -1.54
C ASP A 355 81.59 65.17 -2.58
N PRO A 356 81.30 65.87 -3.69
CA PRO A 356 80.31 65.42 -4.66
C PRO A 356 80.57 64.01 -5.24
N GLY A 357 81.84 63.61 -5.36
CA GLY A 357 82.23 62.30 -5.88
C GLY A 357 82.02 61.18 -4.88
N GLY A 358 82.37 61.41 -3.61
CA GLY A 358 82.13 60.47 -2.52
C GLY A 358 80.64 60.24 -2.26
N LYS A 359 79.82 61.31 -2.32
CA LYS A 359 78.36 61.20 -2.18
C LYS A 359 77.72 60.40 -3.31
N TYR A 360 78.22 60.53 -4.54
CA TYR A 360 77.77 59.73 -5.68
C TYR A 360 78.11 58.25 -5.50
N LEU A 361 79.33 57.91 -5.06
CA LEU A 361 79.72 56.52 -4.83
C LEU A 361 78.93 55.88 -3.68
N CYS A 362 78.71 56.61 -2.59
CA CYS A 362 77.92 56.15 -1.43
C CYS A 362 76.46 55.89 -1.83
N ASN A 363 75.85 56.80 -2.60
CA ASN A 363 74.49 56.62 -3.12
C ASN A 363 74.42 55.42 -4.07
N LYS A 364 75.39 55.26 -4.99
CA LYS A 364 75.41 54.13 -5.92
C LYS A 364 75.58 52.78 -5.19
N LEU A 365 76.36 52.74 -4.11
CA LEU A 365 76.50 51.56 -3.27
C LEU A 365 75.21 51.24 -2.51
N ASN A 366 74.53 52.26 -1.97
CA ASN A 366 73.22 52.11 -1.34
C ASN A 366 72.16 51.64 -2.36
N ASP A 367 72.18 52.15 -3.59
CA ASP A 367 71.28 51.73 -4.66
C ASP A 367 71.51 50.25 -5.05
N GLU A 368 72.77 49.80 -5.10
CA GLU A 368 73.10 48.38 -5.33
C GLU A 368 72.67 47.48 -4.15
N ILE A 369 72.85 47.94 -2.91
CA ILE A 369 72.38 47.24 -1.70
C ILE A 369 70.86 47.13 -1.70
N ASP A 370 70.15 48.22 -2.02
CA ASP A 370 68.69 48.24 -2.10
C ASP A 370 68.18 47.34 -3.24
N SER A 371 68.88 47.31 -4.38
CA SER A 371 68.57 46.38 -5.48
C SER A 371 68.78 44.92 -5.07
N LEU A 372 69.84 44.61 -4.32
CA LEU A 372 70.11 43.26 -3.82
C LEU A 372 69.04 42.83 -2.79
N ASN A 373 68.71 43.72 -1.86
CA ASN A 373 67.64 43.52 -0.87
C ASN A 373 66.30 43.27 -1.57
N GLN A 374 65.96 44.05 -2.60
CA GLN A 374 64.71 43.87 -3.35
C GLN A 374 64.62 42.49 -4.02
N LYS A 375 65.72 42.02 -4.64
CA LYS A 375 65.78 40.66 -5.22
C LYS A 375 65.64 39.57 -4.16
N LEU A 376 66.27 39.75 -3.01
CA LEU A 376 66.24 38.81 -1.90
C LEU A 376 64.84 38.72 -1.27
N TRP A 377 64.20 39.87 -1.02
CA TRP A 377 62.82 39.95 -0.52
C TRP A 377 61.82 39.37 -1.52
N SER A 378 62.03 39.56 -2.82
CA SER A 378 61.22 38.90 -3.85
C SER A 378 61.37 37.37 -3.84
N ALA A 379 62.56 36.84 -3.57
CA ALA A 379 62.80 35.40 -3.46
C ALA A 379 62.20 34.81 -2.18
N VAL A 380 62.29 35.52 -1.04
CA VAL A 380 61.60 35.13 0.20
C VAL A 380 60.08 35.17 0.01
N GLY A 381 59.56 36.20 -0.67
CA GLY A 381 58.14 36.33 -0.99
C GLY A 381 57.61 35.19 -1.87
N SER A 382 58.39 34.74 -2.88
CA SER A 382 58.01 33.62 -3.74
C SER A 382 58.03 32.27 -3.00
N LEU A 383 58.99 32.06 -2.08
CA LEU A 383 59.01 30.90 -1.19
C LEU A 383 57.82 30.91 -0.21
N GLN A 384 57.47 32.06 0.36
CA GLN A 384 56.32 32.23 1.24
C GLN A 384 55.00 31.92 0.52
N GLN A 385 54.84 32.40 -0.71
CA GLN A 385 53.67 32.08 -1.55
C GLN A 385 53.61 30.60 -1.93
N GLY A 386 54.74 30.00 -2.33
CA GLY A 386 54.80 28.57 -2.65
C GLY A 386 54.45 27.68 -1.46
N LYS A 387 54.88 28.07 -0.25
CA LYS A 387 54.51 27.43 1.02
C LYS A 387 53.02 27.56 1.33
N ASN A 388 52.46 28.76 1.22
CA ASN A 388 51.02 28.98 1.48
C ASN A 388 50.16 28.18 0.49
N LYS A 389 50.55 28.14 -0.79
CA LYS A 389 49.88 27.31 -1.80
C LYS A 389 49.91 25.83 -1.44
N LYS A 390 51.08 25.28 -1.05
CA LYS A 390 51.19 23.89 -0.59
C LYS A 390 50.40 23.60 0.69
N ARG A 391 50.32 24.56 1.62
CA ARG A 391 49.51 24.45 2.84
C ARG A 391 48.02 24.38 2.50
N GLU A 392 47.57 25.17 1.54
CA GLU A 392 46.18 25.19 1.07
C GLU A 392 45.83 23.94 0.27
N GLU A 393 46.72 23.47 -0.61
CA GLU A 393 46.61 22.18 -1.32
C GLU A 393 46.54 21.00 -0.33
N LEU A 394 47.36 21.01 0.73
CA LEU A 394 47.35 19.99 1.78
C LEU A 394 46.05 20.04 2.59
N LEU A 395 45.57 21.22 2.97
CA LEU A 395 44.30 21.39 3.69
C LEU A 395 43.10 20.93 2.85
N GLN A 396 43.07 21.28 1.56
CA GLN A 396 42.03 20.83 0.64
C GLN A 396 42.07 19.32 0.43
N THR A 397 43.25 18.73 0.32
CA THR A 397 43.43 17.28 0.21
C THR A 397 43.02 16.57 1.49
N VAL A 398 43.36 17.09 2.67
CA VAL A 398 42.96 16.52 3.97
C VAL A 398 41.45 16.62 4.20
N VAL A 399 40.80 17.73 3.82
CA VAL A 399 39.33 17.87 3.90
C VAL A 399 38.64 16.95 2.90
N ALA A 400 39.12 16.87 1.65
CA ALA A 400 38.58 15.95 0.65
C ALA A 400 38.77 14.49 1.05
N LEU A 401 39.92 14.13 1.63
CA LEU A 401 40.19 12.79 2.15
C LEU A 401 39.30 12.47 3.35
N ARG A 402 39.16 13.39 4.33
CA ARG A 402 38.25 13.21 5.48
C ARG A 402 36.79 13.05 5.04
N ASP A 403 36.33 13.86 4.10
CA ASP A 403 34.95 13.80 3.62
C ASP A 403 34.71 12.56 2.75
N ALA A 404 35.71 12.12 1.98
CA ALA A 404 35.70 10.84 1.28
C ALA A 404 35.73 9.65 2.26
N THR A 405 36.52 9.70 3.33
CA THR A 405 36.60 8.67 4.37
C THR A 405 35.29 8.61 5.16
N LYS A 406 34.67 9.74 5.53
CA LYS A 406 33.34 9.76 6.17
C LYS A 406 32.23 9.20 5.27
N LYS A 407 32.24 9.56 3.98
CA LYS A 407 31.30 8.97 3.02
C LYS A 407 31.56 7.47 2.86
N THR A 408 32.82 7.05 2.84
CA THR A 408 33.22 5.63 2.74
C THR A 408 32.91 4.86 4.02
N GLU A 409 33.02 5.48 5.20
CA GLU A 409 32.66 4.92 6.51
C GLU A 409 31.14 4.71 6.61
N GLN A 410 30.33 5.71 6.23
CA GLN A 410 28.87 5.55 6.14
C GLN A 410 28.49 4.48 5.12
N LEU A 411 29.13 4.46 3.95
CA LEU A 411 28.91 3.43 2.94
C LEU A 411 29.36 2.05 3.42
N MET A 412 30.47 1.96 4.17
CA MET A 412 31.00 0.71 4.72
C MET A 412 30.16 0.20 5.88
N ILE A 413 29.57 1.04 6.72
CA ILE A 413 28.60 0.63 7.75
C ILE A 413 27.35 0.07 7.06
N ILE A 414 26.85 0.74 6.02
CA ILE A 414 25.72 0.25 5.21
C ILE A 414 26.07 -1.06 4.51
N ILE A 415 27.25 -1.16 3.90
CA ILE A 415 27.74 -2.37 3.20
C ILE A 415 28.00 -3.50 4.20
N THR A 416 28.55 -3.21 5.38
CA THR A 416 28.86 -4.21 6.42
C THR A 416 27.58 -4.70 7.09
N ASN A 417 26.61 -3.81 7.36
CA ASN A 417 25.28 -4.21 7.84
C ASN A 417 24.54 -5.01 6.77
N ALA A 418 24.60 -4.61 5.50
CA ALA A 418 24.09 -5.42 4.39
C ALA A 418 24.84 -6.76 4.25
N HIS A 419 26.13 -6.83 4.56
CA HIS A 419 26.92 -8.07 4.56
C HIS A 419 26.59 -8.98 5.74
N ILE A 420 26.30 -8.40 6.91
CA ILE A 420 25.89 -9.09 8.14
C ILE A 420 24.47 -9.62 7.94
N ASP A 421 23.53 -8.79 7.46
CA ASP A 421 22.17 -9.22 7.12
C ASP A 421 22.18 -10.25 5.99
N PHE A 422 23.00 -10.07 4.96
CA PHE A 422 23.18 -11.06 3.91
C PHE A 422 23.81 -12.35 4.47
N GLY A 423 24.83 -12.27 5.32
CA GLY A 423 25.45 -13.43 5.98
C GLY A 423 24.47 -14.17 6.90
N GLN A 424 23.60 -13.45 7.60
CA GLN A 424 22.51 -13.98 8.43
C GLN A 424 21.40 -14.60 7.57
N ARG A 425 21.05 -14.02 6.41
CA ARG A 425 20.15 -14.60 5.41
C ARG A 425 20.71 -15.87 4.78
N MET A 426 22.04 -15.91 4.55
CA MET A 426 22.79 -17.06 4.04
C MET A 426 22.90 -18.19 5.05
N GLY A 427 22.71 -17.90 6.34
CA GLY A 427 22.61 -18.88 7.41
C GLY A 427 21.30 -19.68 7.45
N LYS A 428 20.42 -19.61 6.44
CA LYS A 428 19.15 -20.38 6.39
C LYS A 428 19.23 -21.71 5.62
N SER A 429 20.22 -21.86 4.75
CA SER A 429 20.56 -23.09 4.04
C SER A 429 22.07 -23.13 3.84
N THR A 430 22.67 -24.33 3.86
CA THR A 430 24.06 -24.53 3.46
C THR A 430 24.36 -24.11 2.02
N SER A 431 23.32 -23.94 1.19
CA SER A 431 23.46 -23.43 -0.17
C SER A 431 23.47 -21.90 -0.21
N PRO A 432 24.57 -21.27 -0.63
CA PRO A 432 24.61 -19.83 -0.86
C PRO A 432 23.54 -19.35 -1.85
N ILE A 433 23.23 -20.17 -2.87
CA ILE A 433 22.30 -19.78 -3.94
C ILE A 433 20.86 -19.99 -3.49
N GLN A 434 20.55 -21.12 -2.85
CA GLN A 434 19.22 -21.32 -2.28
C GLN A 434 18.89 -20.22 -1.27
N SER A 435 19.83 -19.87 -0.40
CA SER A 435 19.63 -18.82 0.59
C SER A 435 19.42 -17.46 -0.06
N ALA A 436 20.14 -17.14 -1.15
CA ALA A 436 19.92 -15.92 -1.92
C ALA A 436 18.52 -15.90 -2.57
N LEU A 437 18.06 -17.02 -3.12
CA LEU A 437 16.72 -17.15 -3.71
C LEU A 437 15.60 -17.07 -2.66
N ILE A 438 15.80 -17.68 -1.49
CA ILE A 438 14.89 -17.55 -0.34
C ILE A 438 14.87 -16.11 0.17
N GLY A 439 16.04 -15.46 0.23
CA GLY A 439 16.17 -14.04 0.56
C GLY A 439 15.36 -13.17 -0.39
N TRP A 440 15.55 -13.35 -1.69
CA TRP A 440 14.80 -12.65 -2.72
C TRP A 440 13.28 -12.90 -2.62
N ARG A 441 12.88 -14.15 -2.44
CA ARG A 441 11.47 -14.50 -2.23
C ARG A 441 10.89 -13.77 -1.02
N ASN A 442 11.64 -13.62 0.08
CA ASN A 442 11.21 -12.85 1.24
C ASN A 442 11.11 -11.35 0.93
N ASP A 443 12.01 -10.82 0.10
CA ASP A 443 11.94 -9.42 -0.33
C ASP A 443 10.69 -9.16 -1.20
N ILE A 444 10.27 -10.13 -2.02
CA ILE A 444 8.97 -10.07 -2.73
C ILE A 444 7.81 -10.08 -1.74
N ASP A 445 7.87 -10.93 -0.73
CA ASP A 445 6.85 -11.00 0.33
C ASP A 445 6.74 -9.66 1.08
N ILE A 446 7.86 -8.98 1.33
CA ILE A 446 7.86 -7.64 1.93
C ILE A 446 7.33 -6.61 0.94
N ALA A 447 7.80 -6.61 -0.30
CA ALA A 447 7.32 -5.68 -1.33
C ALA A 447 5.80 -5.76 -1.53
N MET A 448 5.22 -6.97 -1.54
CA MET A 448 3.77 -7.15 -1.70
C MET A 448 2.98 -6.84 -0.42
N ARG A 449 3.57 -7.02 0.77
CA ARG A 449 2.98 -6.50 2.01
C ARG A 449 2.87 -4.98 1.98
N GLU A 450 3.96 -4.31 1.57
CA GLU A 450 4.01 -2.86 1.48
C GLU A 450 3.15 -2.32 0.32
N TYR A 451 2.95 -3.09 -0.75
CA TYR A 451 2.00 -2.75 -1.82
C TYR A 451 0.58 -2.62 -1.26
N VAL A 452 0.12 -3.64 -0.53
CA VAL A 452 -1.22 -3.65 0.10
C VAL A 452 -1.39 -2.50 1.10
N LYS A 453 -0.32 -2.20 1.87
CA LYS A 453 -0.33 -1.05 2.78
C LYS A 453 -0.42 0.26 2.00
N ALA A 454 0.31 0.38 0.89
CA ALA A 454 0.31 1.58 0.07
C ALA A 454 -1.02 1.81 -0.63
N THR A 455 -1.69 0.78 -1.17
CA THR A 455 -3.02 0.91 -1.78
C THR A 455 -4.05 1.39 -0.75
N SER A 456 -4.04 0.79 0.45
CA SER A 456 -4.94 1.17 1.54
C SER A 456 -4.65 2.58 2.07
N GLN A 457 -3.37 2.94 2.23
CA GLN A 457 -2.99 4.29 2.65
C GLN A 457 -3.35 5.35 1.60
N SER A 458 -3.26 5.01 0.32
CA SER A 458 -3.63 5.90 -0.79
C SER A 458 -5.09 6.29 -0.68
N LEU A 459 -5.95 5.33 -0.37
CA LEU A 459 -7.36 5.54 -0.14
C LEU A 459 -7.68 6.28 1.15
N LEU A 460 -7.02 5.96 2.27
CA LEU A 460 -7.15 6.74 3.51
C LEU A 460 -6.80 8.21 3.29
N ASN A 461 -5.79 8.51 2.46
CA ASN A 461 -5.41 9.88 2.15
C ASN A 461 -6.51 10.65 1.40
N THR A 462 -7.46 9.98 0.73
CA THR A 462 -8.61 10.65 0.06
C THR A 462 -9.66 11.18 1.03
N THR A 463 -9.57 10.79 2.31
CA THR A 463 -10.45 11.30 3.38
C THR A 463 -10.01 12.67 3.89
N GLU A 464 -8.81 13.11 3.52
CA GLU A 464 -8.25 14.41 3.90
C GLU A 464 -8.13 15.33 2.68
N PRO A 465 -8.59 16.59 2.75
CA PRO A 465 -8.45 17.54 1.64
C PRO A 465 -7.00 17.77 1.19
N SER A 466 -6.03 17.66 2.11
CA SER A 466 -4.60 17.83 1.81
C SER A 466 -3.87 16.50 1.57
N GLY A 467 -4.56 15.37 1.64
CA GLY A 467 -3.95 14.05 1.47
C GLY A 467 -3.63 13.76 0.00
N SER A 468 -2.45 13.19 -0.27
CA SER A 468 -2.10 12.74 -1.61
C SER A 468 -2.42 11.26 -1.77
N ALA A 469 -3.41 10.93 -2.59
CA ALA A 469 -3.72 9.54 -2.94
C ALA A 469 -2.54 8.85 -3.62
N PHE A 470 -1.72 9.56 -4.40
CA PHE A 470 -0.60 8.96 -5.14
C PHE A 470 0.69 8.82 -4.33
N ALA A 471 0.87 9.56 -3.23
CA ALA A 471 2.12 9.57 -2.48
C ALA A 471 2.51 8.17 -1.93
N PRO A 472 1.62 7.39 -1.31
CA PRO A 472 1.97 6.06 -0.80
C PRO A 472 2.40 5.11 -1.92
N MET A 473 1.72 5.11 -3.07
CA MET A 473 2.10 4.28 -4.20
C MET A 473 3.42 4.72 -4.84
N ARG A 474 3.68 6.03 -4.95
CA ARG A 474 4.99 6.54 -5.40
C ARG A 474 6.12 6.14 -4.45
N GLN A 475 5.86 6.16 -3.14
CA GLN A 475 6.82 5.70 -2.14
C GLN A 475 7.03 4.19 -2.26
N TRP A 476 5.95 3.41 -2.39
CA TRP A 476 6.07 1.97 -2.56
C TRP A 476 6.88 1.63 -3.80
N PHE A 477 6.55 2.27 -4.92
CA PHE A 477 7.30 2.13 -6.15
C PHE A 477 8.76 2.48 -5.88
N GLY A 478 9.06 3.68 -5.37
CA GLY A 478 10.42 4.12 -5.08
C GLY A 478 11.24 3.18 -4.17
N CYS A 479 10.62 2.50 -3.22
CA CYS A 479 11.32 1.74 -2.18
C CYS A 479 11.27 0.20 -2.33
N TYR A 480 10.31 -0.36 -3.06
CA TYR A 480 10.11 -1.81 -3.10
C TYR A 480 9.99 -2.39 -4.50
N HIS A 481 9.81 -1.56 -5.55
CA HIS A 481 9.66 -2.09 -6.92
C HIS A 481 10.90 -2.87 -7.39
N LEU A 482 12.09 -2.47 -6.92
CA LEU A 482 13.35 -3.11 -7.29
C LEU A 482 13.49 -4.53 -6.71
N SER A 483 12.87 -4.81 -5.56
CA SER A 483 12.82 -6.15 -4.98
C SER A 483 12.07 -7.14 -5.84
N ILE A 484 11.06 -6.67 -6.59
CA ILE A 484 10.33 -7.50 -7.55
C ILE A 484 11.23 -7.95 -8.70
N ILE A 485 12.27 -7.19 -9.07
CA ILE A 485 13.19 -7.57 -10.15
C ILE A 485 14.50 -8.22 -9.66
N GLY A 486 14.60 -8.59 -8.39
CA GLY A 486 15.75 -9.34 -7.85
C GLY A 486 16.81 -8.52 -7.13
N LEU A 487 16.53 -7.27 -6.80
CA LEU A 487 17.43 -6.46 -5.98
C LEU A 487 17.05 -6.58 -4.50
N ALA A 488 18.01 -6.99 -3.67
CA ALA A 488 17.79 -7.13 -2.23
C ALA A 488 17.20 -5.85 -1.61
N GLN A 489 16.32 -6.00 -0.63
CA GLN A 489 15.63 -4.86 -0.02
C GLN A 489 16.60 -3.91 0.70
N GLU A 490 17.70 -4.41 1.26
CA GLU A 490 18.76 -3.60 1.85
C GLU A 490 19.45 -2.69 0.81
N LEU A 491 19.35 -3.02 -0.48
CA LEU A 491 19.89 -2.20 -1.56
C LEU A 491 18.81 -1.38 -2.26
N SER A 492 17.54 -1.55 -1.93
CA SER A 492 16.42 -0.86 -2.59
C SER A 492 15.50 -0.11 -1.63
N GLY A 493 15.66 -0.30 -0.33
CA GLY A 493 14.84 0.29 0.72
C GLY A 493 14.96 1.81 0.79
N CYS A 494 13.96 2.44 1.39
CA CYS A 494 13.85 3.90 1.44
C CYS A 494 15.07 4.61 2.05
N GLU A 495 15.87 3.92 2.88
CA GLU A 495 17.04 4.48 3.57
C GLU A 495 18.29 4.59 2.68
N ILE A 496 18.37 3.84 1.57
CA ILE A 496 19.62 3.66 0.77
C ILE A 496 19.48 4.22 -0.67
N ARG A 497 18.44 5.03 -0.89
CA ARG A 497 18.02 5.56 -2.21
C ARG A 497 19.11 6.31 -2.99
N ASP A 498 20.16 6.81 -2.35
CA ASP A 498 21.26 7.53 -3.02
C ASP A 498 22.50 6.67 -3.38
N GLY A 499 22.60 5.42 -2.88
CA GLY A 499 23.78 4.55 -3.10
C GLY A 499 23.56 3.36 -4.05
N ALA A 500 22.30 3.02 -4.32
CA ALA A 500 21.87 1.71 -4.81
C ALA A 500 22.09 1.40 -6.30
N MET A 501 22.45 2.39 -7.13
CA MET A 501 22.52 2.23 -8.59
C MET A 501 23.67 1.32 -9.10
N LYS A 502 24.35 0.57 -8.21
CA LYS A 502 25.41 -0.42 -8.55
C LYS A 502 25.21 -1.78 -7.86
N ALA A 503 23.97 -2.29 -7.84
CA ALA A 503 23.55 -3.44 -7.03
C ALA A 503 23.48 -4.82 -7.75
N PHE A 504 24.46 -5.21 -8.59
CA PHE A 504 24.50 -6.56 -9.20
C PHE A 504 25.48 -7.54 -8.54
N TRP A 505 25.75 -7.31 -7.27
CA TRP A 505 26.85 -7.94 -6.55
C TRP A 505 26.66 -9.44 -6.23
N ALA A 506 25.44 -9.93 -6.01
CA ALA A 506 25.18 -11.35 -5.76
C ALA A 506 25.39 -12.22 -7.01
N VAL A 507 24.91 -11.74 -8.17
CA VAL A 507 25.13 -12.39 -9.46
C VAL A 507 26.58 -12.26 -9.91
N ASP A 508 27.22 -11.12 -9.67
CA ASP A 508 28.67 -10.95 -9.91
C ASP A 508 29.50 -11.89 -9.03
N ARG A 509 29.07 -12.22 -7.80
CA ARG A 509 29.75 -13.24 -6.99
C ARG A 509 29.55 -14.66 -7.52
N VAL A 510 28.36 -15.02 -8.02
CA VAL A 510 28.14 -16.31 -8.68
C VAL A 510 28.95 -16.41 -9.98
N LEU A 511 29.06 -15.31 -10.73
CA LEU A 511 29.89 -15.23 -11.94
C LEU A 511 31.37 -15.28 -11.63
N LYS A 512 31.81 -14.62 -10.55
CA LYS A 512 33.19 -14.66 -10.09
C LYS A 512 33.55 -16.05 -9.56
N LEU A 513 32.65 -16.69 -8.82
CA LEU A 513 32.79 -18.08 -8.39
C LEU A 513 32.78 -19.04 -9.59
N ALA A 514 31.92 -18.82 -10.59
CA ALA A 514 31.91 -19.61 -11.82
C ALA A 514 33.17 -19.41 -12.68
N ASP A 515 33.71 -18.18 -12.74
CA ASP A 515 35.00 -17.88 -13.36
C ASP A 515 36.15 -18.56 -12.61
N ASP A 516 36.16 -18.50 -11.28
CA ASP A 516 37.15 -19.18 -10.44
C ASP A 516 37.03 -20.72 -10.56
N LEU A 517 35.84 -21.22 -10.91
CA LEU A 517 35.53 -22.65 -11.15
C LEU A 517 35.65 -23.08 -12.62
N SER A 518 36.01 -22.17 -13.55
CA SER A 518 36.01 -22.45 -15.00
C SER A 518 37.00 -23.57 -15.38
N PHE A 519 38.05 -23.76 -14.59
CA PHE A 519 39.01 -24.85 -14.73
C PHE A 519 38.38 -26.24 -14.49
N ALA A 520 37.36 -26.34 -13.63
CA ALA A 520 36.65 -27.57 -13.31
C ALA A 520 35.42 -27.83 -14.20
N GLY A 521 34.84 -26.79 -14.81
CA GLY A 521 33.60 -26.86 -15.60
C GLY A 521 33.68 -27.79 -16.82
N ALA A 522 34.84 -27.86 -17.48
CA ALA A 522 35.08 -28.77 -18.60
C ALA A 522 35.12 -30.26 -18.20
N LEU A 523 35.42 -30.57 -16.94
CA LEU A 523 35.47 -31.93 -16.41
C LEU A 523 34.08 -32.44 -15.95
N LEU A 524 33.17 -31.52 -15.62
CA LEU A 524 31.88 -31.82 -14.96
C LEU A 524 30.63 -31.47 -15.79
N ASN A 525 30.81 -31.04 -17.05
CA ASN A 525 29.72 -30.67 -17.96
C ASN A 525 28.80 -29.57 -17.41
N LEU A 526 29.38 -28.61 -16.68
CA LEU A 526 28.67 -27.44 -16.13
C LEU A 526 28.56 -26.32 -17.19
N PRO A 527 27.53 -25.46 -17.13
CA PRO A 527 27.41 -24.30 -18.01
C PRO A 527 28.65 -23.40 -17.90
N SER A 528 29.16 -22.91 -19.03
CA SER A 528 30.34 -22.05 -18.99
C SER A 528 29.99 -20.70 -18.33
N PRO A 529 30.97 -19.99 -17.74
CA PRO A 529 30.76 -18.62 -17.27
C PRO A 529 30.20 -17.68 -18.36
N SER A 530 30.47 -17.99 -19.64
CA SER A 530 29.90 -17.26 -20.78
C SER A 530 28.41 -17.56 -21.01
N ASP A 531 27.96 -18.79 -20.71
CA ASP A 531 26.55 -19.19 -20.77
C ASP A 531 25.76 -18.54 -19.64
N ILE A 532 26.35 -18.48 -18.44
CA ILE A 532 25.74 -17.81 -17.28
C ILE A 532 25.70 -16.30 -17.48
N ARG A 533 26.76 -15.68 -18.04
CA ARG A 533 26.77 -14.25 -18.44
C ARG A 533 25.77 -13.95 -19.54
N SER A 534 25.72 -14.75 -20.60
CA SER A 534 24.76 -14.56 -21.70
C SER A 534 23.32 -14.74 -21.23
N TRP A 535 23.07 -15.71 -20.34
CA TRP A 535 21.78 -15.90 -19.69
C TRP A 535 21.42 -14.68 -18.84
N ARG A 536 22.32 -14.23 -17.94
CA ARG A 536 22.16 -13.02 -17.11
C ARG A 536 21.85 -11.80 -17.96
N ASP A 537 22.73 -11.48 -18.92
CA ASP A 537 22.68 -10.24 -19.72
C ASP A 537 21.47 -10.23 -20.66
N ALA A 538 21.06 -11.39 -21.20
CA ALA A 538 19.83 -11.49 -21.97
C ALA A 538 18.56 -11.31 -21.12
N GLN A 539 18.56 -11.70 -19.82
CA GLN A 539 17.45 -11.43 -18.90
C GLN A 539 17.46 -9.96 -18.43
N LEU A 540 18.64 -9.43 -18.09
CA LEU A 540 18.82 -8.09 -17.50
C LEU A 540 18.63 -6.96 -18.50
N GLN A 541 19.19 -7.07 -19.71
CA GLN A 541 19.10 -5.99 -20.70
C GLN A 541 17.68 -5.84 -21.25
N ARG A 542 16.96 -6.96 -21.43
CA ARG A 542 15.56 -6.94 -21.87
C ARG A 542 14.59 -6.44 -20.81
N ALA A 543 14.85 -6.71 -19.53
CA ALA A 543 14.07 -6.16 -18.42
C ALA A 543 14.35 -4.66 -18.24
N LYS A 544 15.62 -4.25 -18.26
CA LYS A 544 16.05 -2.87 -17.96
C LYS A 544 15.69 -1.86 -19.06
N GLU A 545 15.86 -2.21 -20.34
CA GLU A 545 15.58 -1.28 -21.47
C GLU A 545 14.08 -1.04 -21.71
N ARG A 546 13.21 -2.00 -21.38
CA ARG A 546 11.74 -1.84 -21.47
C ARG A 546 11.12 -1.20 -20.22
N LEU A 547 11.62 -1.54 -19.02
CA LEU A 547 11.16 -0.97 -17.74
C LEU A 547 11.47 0.54 -17.63
N LEU A 548 12.66 0.98 -18.06
CA LEU A 548 13.07 2.39 -17.96
C LEU A 548 12.49 3.29 -19.05
N SER A 549 12.15 2.76 -20.23
CA SER A 549 11.64 3.55 -21.36
C SER A 549 10.11 3.73 -21.35
N GLU A 550 9.34 2.85 -20.70
CA GLU A 550 7.87 2.92 -20.67
C GLU A 550 7.29 3.53 -19.36
N VAL A 551 8.03 3.52 -18.24
CA VAL A 551 7.43 3.64 -16.90
C VAL A 551 7.85 4.89 -16.13
N ALA A 552 9.13 5.28 -16.22
CA ALA A 552 9.70 6.30 -15.34
C ALA A 552 9.36 7.74 -15.74
N GLN A 553 9.00 7.99 -17.00
CA GLN A 553 8.73 9.33 -17.53
C GLN A 553 7.27 9.59 -17.95
N ARG A 554 6.37 8.60 -17.90
CA ARG A 554 5.03 8.71 -18.50
C ARG A 554 3.86 8.28 -17.60
N ALA A 555 4.10 8.11 -16.29
CA ALA A 555 3.09 7.55 -15.41
C ALA A 555 1.79 8.39 -15.30
N GLU A 556 1.86 9.70 -15.53
CA GLU A 556 0.67 10.59 -15.60
C GLU A 556 0.06 10.70 -17.02
N ASP A 557 0.83 10.43 -18.07
CA ASP A 557 0.43 10.59 -19.48
C ASP A 557 -0.20 9.32 -20.10
N LEU A 558 -0.10 8.17 -19.42
CA LEU A 558 -0.59 6.87 -19.90
C LEU A 558 -2.04 6.56 -19.50
N LEU A 559 -2.65 7.38 -18.65
CA LEU A 559 -4.05 7.18 -18.24
C LEU A 559 -5.00 7.67 -19.34
N PRO A 560 -6.00 6.85 -19.74
CA PRO A 560 -7.14 7.33 -20.53
C PRO A 560 -7.74 8.58 -19.87
N ALA A 561 -8.28 9.51 -20.67
CA ALA A 561 -8.86 10.75 -20.14
C ALA A 561 -9.97 10.46 -19.12
N GLU A 562 -10.74 9.40 -19.36
CA GLU A 562 -11.87 8.93 -18.56
C GLU A 562 -11.43 8.50 -17.14
N ALA A 563 -10.29 7.80 -17.04
CA ALA A 563 -9.71 7.39 -15.76
C ALA A 563 -9.21 8.60 -14.97
N ARG A 564 -8.64 9.62 -15.65
CA ARG A 564 -8.18 10.86 -15.01
C ARG A 564 -9.35 11.71 -14.50
N ASP A 565 -10.42 11.81 -15.27
CA ASP A 565 -11.63 12.55 -14.88
C ASP A 565 -12.27 11.93 -13.63
N ILE A 566 -12.36 10.61 -13.60
CA ILE A 566 -12.84 9.85 -12.45
C ILE A 566 -11.93 10.05 -11.23
N LEU A 567 -10.60 9.97 -11.37
CA LEU A 567 -9.66 10.19 -10.25
C LEU A 567 -9.73 11.62 -9.71
N GLN A 568 -9.86 12.62 -10.59
CA GLN A 568 -10.04 14.01 -10.17
C GLN A 568 -11.29 14.18 -9.32
N LEU A 569 -12.36 13.46 -9.64
CA LEU A 569 -13.62 13.49 -8.90
C LEU A 569 -13.47 13.04 -7.43
N PHE A 570 -12.61 12.05 -7.13
CA PHE A 570 -12.36 11.62 -5.75
C PHE A 570 -11.74 12.70 -4.86
N SER A 571 -11.00 13.61 -5.47
CA SER A 571 -10.34 14.74 -4.82
C SER A 571 -11.19 16.02 -4.81
N GLN A 572 -12.30 16.03 -5.54
CA GLN A 572 -13.17 17.19 -5.64
C GLN A 572 -14.01 17.36 -4.37
N ASP A 573 -14.09 18.59 -3.84
CA ASP A 573 -15.05 18.90 -2.77
C ASP A 573 -16.48 18.84 -3.33
N MET A 574 -17.22 17.83 -2.91
CA MET A 574 -18.55 17.56 -3.39
C MET A 574 -19.59 18.37 -2.60
N ASN A 575 -19.77 19.62 -2.99
CA ASN A 575 -20.81 20.52 -2.44
C ASN A 575 -22.14 20.40 -3.20
N ASP A 576 -23.17 21.10 -2.72
CA ASP A 576 -24.53 21.07 -3.27
C ASP A 576 -24.57 21.39 -4.78
N GLN A 577 -23.79 22.38 -5.22
CA GLN A 577 -23.73 22.77 -6.63
C GLN A 577 -23.05 21.69 -7.49
N ALA A 578 -21.93 21.15 -7.01
CA ALA A 578 -21.20 20.09 -7.70
C ALA A 578 -22.11 18.86 -7.87
N LEU A 579 -22.77 18.41 -6.80
CA LEU A 579 -23.69 17.28 -6.85
C LEU A 579 -24.84 17.54 -7.85
N ASN A 580 -25.52 18.68 -7.76
CA ASN A 580 -26.60 19.03 -8.68
C ASN A 580 -26.14 19.04 -10.14
N SER A 581 -24.89 19.44 -10.41
CA SER A 581 -24.36 19.47 -11.78
C SER A 581 -24.20 18.07 -12.39
N TYR A 582 -23.72 17.07 -11.64
CA TYR A 582 -23.56 15.70 -12.14
C TYR A 582 -24.91 15.01 -12.41
N PHE A 583 -25.92 15.29 -11.58
CA PHE A 583 -27.27 14.75 -11.73
C PHE A 583 -28.15 15.52 -12.74
N SER A 584 -27.67 16.67 -13.22
CA SER A 584 -28.29 17.43 -14.32
C SER A 584 -27.60 17.20 -15.66
N LYS A 585 -26.41 16.59 -15.67
CA LYS A 585 -25.62 16.36 -16.87
C LYS A 585 -26.38 15.41 -17.82
N PRO A 586 -26.55 15.79 -19.11
CA PRO A 586 -27.18 14.93 -20.10
C PRO A 586 -26.31 13.70 -20.39
N GLU A 587 -26.96 12.60 -20.77
CA GLU A 587 -26.26 11.41 -21.26
C GLU A 587 -25.56 11.72 -22.58
N ASN A 588 -24.32 11.24 -22.73
CA ASN A 588 -23.58 11.28 -23.98
C ASN A 588 -23.33 9.84 -24.45
N GLY A 589 -23.77 9.47 -25.65
CA GLY A 589 -23.56 8.12 -26.20
C GLY A 589 -24.78 7.20 -26.05
N ILE A 590 -24.61 6.02 -25.45
CA ILE A 590 -25.70 5.05 -25.24
C ILE A 590 -26.63 5.59 -24.15
N SER A 591 -27.89 5.91 -24.51
CA SER A 591 -28.87 6.38 -23.53
C SER A 591 -29.36 5.21 -22.67
N LYS A 592 -28.99 5.22 -21.40
CA LYS A 592 -29.55 4.39 -20.32
C LYS A 592 -30.87 4.96 -19.81
N GLY A 593 -31.20 6.20 -20.17
CA GLY A 593 -32.42 6.87 -19.75
C GLY A 593 -32.33 7.34 -18.31
N LEU A 594 -31.19 7.88 -17.89
CA LEU A 594 -30.98 8.31 -16.50
C LEU A 594 -31.93 9.46 -16.12
N LEU A 595 -32.43 9.45 -14.87
CA LEU A 595 -33.21 10.57 -14.33
C LEU A 595 -32.38 11.86 -14.31
N SER A 596 -32.99 12.99 -14.65
CA SER A 596 -32.43 14.33 -14.41
C SER A 596 -32.96 14.84 -13.08
N ILE A 597 -32.05 15.13 -12.14
CA ILE A 597 -32.41 15.50 -10.76
C ILE A 597 -31.67 16.78 -10.37
N PRO A 598 -32.13 17.96 -10.85
CA PRO A 598 -31.42 19.22 -10.62
C PRO A 598 -31.42 19.69 -9.16
N ASP A 599 -32.31 19.14 -8.33
CA ASP A 599 -32.48 19.42 -6.90
C ASP A 599 -31.97 18.27 -6.00
N ILE A 600 -31.11 17.39 -6.52
CA ILE A 600 -30.64 16.18 -5.81
C ILE A 600 -30.08 16.47 -4.42
N SER A 601 -29.26 17.51 -4.26
CA SER A 601 -28.68 17.88 -2.96
C SER A 601 -29.75 18.20 -1.91
N ALA A 602 -30.84 18.86 -2.29
CA ALA A 602 -31.94 19.16 -1.39
C ALA A 602 -32.69 17.90 -0.96
N ARG A 603 -32.95 16.98 -1.90
CA ARG A 603 -33.60 15.68 -1.62
C ARG A 603 -32.77 14.84 -0.66
N VAL A 604 -31.49 14.65 -0.97
CA VAL A 604 -30.55 13.85 -0.17
C VAL A 604 -30.39 14.44 1.24
N ARG A 605 -30.27 15.77 1.38
CA ARG A 605 -30.24 16.42 2.71
C ARG A 605 -31.52 16.20 3.51
N ALA A 606 -32.69 16.23 2.86
CA ALA A 606 -33.97 15.99 3.53
C ALA A 606 -34.13 14.53 4.00
N GLU A 607 -33.55 13.57 3.28
CA GLU A 607 -33.49 12.14 3.65
C GLU A 607 -32.54 11.91 4.83
N MET A 608 -31.36 12.53 4.79
CA MET A 608 -30.32 12.43 5.82
C MET A 608 -30.68 13.09 7.16
N LYS A 609 -31.75 13.90 7.19
CA LYS A 609 -32.18 14.68 8.36
C LYS A 609 -31.04 15.51 8.97
N ILE A 610 -30.34 16.26 8.11
CA ILE A 610 -29.13 17.01 8.48
C ILE A 610 -29.36 17.90 9.70
N LYS A 611 -28.44 17.80 10.67
CA LYS A 611 -28.31 18.68 11.83
C LYS A 611 -26.84 19.01 12.02
N ASN A 612 -26.51 20.27 12.30
CA ASN A 612 -25.13 20.71 12.51
C ASN A 612 -24.17 20.28 11.36
N ASN A 613 -24.66 20.34 10.12
CA ASN A 613 -23.94 19.92 8.92
C ASN A 613 -23.52 18.43 8.88
N ALA A 614 -24.19 17.56 9.63
CA ALA A 614 -24.02 16.11 9.56
C ALA A 614 -25.36 15.38 9.49
N PHE A 615 -25.40 14.17 8.94
CA PHE A 615 -26.60 13.33 8.95
C PHE A 615 -26.95 12.84 10.36
N ASP A 616 -28.25 12.59 10.59
CA ASP A 616 -28.75 11.97 11.82
C ASP A 616 -28.74 10.44 11.64
N PRO A 617 -27.78 9.70 12.24
CA PRO A 617 -27.57 8.29 11.93
C PRO A 617 -28.70 7.37 12.37
N GLN A 618 -29.59 7.84 13.27
CA GLN A 618 -30.76 7.08 13.70
C GLN A 618 -31.96 7.28 12.76
N LYS A 619 -31.95 8.32 11.94
CA LYS A 619 -33.06 8.69 11.06
C LYS A 619 -32.73 8.53 9.58
N TYR A 620 -31.45 8.63 9.22
CA TYR A 620 -31.01 8.33 7.87
C TYR A 620 -31.01 6.81 7.67
N ALA A 621 -32.03 6.31 6.97
CA ALA A 621 -32.33 4.89 6.87
C ALA A 621 -31.15 4.05 6.36
N VAL A 622 -30.44 4.54 5.35
CA VAL A 622 -29.28 3.87 4.75
C VAL A 622 -28.21 3.58 5.80
N VAL A 623 -27.80 4.61 6.56
CA VAL A 623 -26.76 4.48 7.60
C VAL A 623 -27.26 3.69 8.81
N SER A 624 -28.50 3.92 9.26
CA SER A 624 -29.07 3.16 10.39
C SER A 624 -29.09 1.66 10.10
N ASN A 625 -29.48 1.28 8.89
CA ASN A 625 -29.55 -0.11 8.47
C ASN A 625 -28.14 -0.71 8.26
N ALA A 626 -27.20 0.07 7.70
CA ALA A 626 -25.79 -0.30 7.59
C ALA A 626 -25.17 -0.65 8.95
N ILE A 627 -25.32 0.23 9.97
CA ILE A 627 -24.85 -0.04 11.35
C ILE A 627 -25.51 -1.30 11.90
N THR A 628 -26.83 -1.42 11.75
CA THR A 628 -27.60 -2.56 12.28
C THR A 628 -27.09 -3.88 11.70
N LEU A 629 -26.87 -3.93 10.38
CA LEU A 629 -26.38 -5.13 9.72
C LEU A 629 -24.90 -5.41 10.01
N ALA A 630 -24.06 -4.38 10.14
CA ALA A 630 -22.65 -4.52 10.51
C ALA A 630 -22.48 -5.05 11.94
N LYS A 631 -23.42 -4.73 12.85
CA LYS A 631 -23.48 -5.35 14.18
C LYS A 631 -23.92 -6.81 14.10
N LEU A 632 -24.98 -7.11 13.33
CA LEU A 632 -25.48 -8.48 13.17
C LEU A 632 -24.48 -9.40 12.46
N SER A 633 -23.59 -8.87 11.63
CA SER A 633 -22.53 -9.65 10.99
C SER A 633 -21.46 -10.14 11.96
N LEU A 634 -21.43 -9.66 13.20
CA LEU A 634 -20.57 -10.20 14.25
C LEU A 634 -21.08 -11.53 14.83
N LEU A 635 -22.35 -11.85 14.61
CA LEU A 635 -22.98 -13.05 15.15
C LEU A 635 -22.62 -14.28 14.31
N ASP A 636 -22.43 -15.39 15.01
CA ASP A 636 -22.44 -16.72 14.43
C ASP A 636 -23.88 -17.26 14.34
N LYS A 637 -24.02 -18.49 13.85
CA LYS A 637 -25.31 -19.18 13.75
C LYS A 637 -26.08 -19.25 15.06
N GLU A 638 -25.41 -19.49 16.18
CA GLU A 638 -26.06 -19.59 17.50
C GLU A 638 -26.60 -18.22 17.93
N GLY A 639 -25.80 -17.17 17.74
CA GLY A 639 -26.21 -15.77 17.95
C GLY A 639 -27.41 -15.39 17.09
N LEU A 640 -27.44 -15.79 15.82
CA LEU A 640 -28.55 -15.55 14.90
C LEU A 640 -29.82 -16.30 15.30
N ILE A 641 -29.72 -17.57 15.72
CA ILE A 641 -30.86 -18.33 16.24
C ILE A 641 -31.43 -17.69 17.52
N ARG A 642 -30.55 -17.19 18.40
CA ARG A 642 -30.97 -16.47 19.60
C ARG A 642 -31.65 -15.14 19.26
N PHE A 643 -31.12 -14.40 18.29
CA PHE A 643 -31.77 -13.20 17.76
C PHE A 643 -33.17 -13.54 17.23
N ALA A 644 -33.32 -14.58 16.40
CA ALA A 644 -34.62 -15.02 15.89
C ALA A 644 -35.61 -15.39 17.01
N LYS A 645 -35.14 -16.03 18.08
CA LYS A 645 -35.96 -16.33 19.26
C LYS A 645 -36.48 -15.05 19.92
N ILE A 646 -35.61 -14.06 20.15
CA ILE A 646 -35.97 -12.76 20.73
C ILE A 646 -36.97 -12.01 19.82
N ALA A 647 -36.73 -12.08 18.51
CA ALA A 647 -37.59 -11.52 17.48
C ALA A 647 -38.95 -12.22 17.33
N SER A 648 -39.19 -13.30 18.09
CA SER A 648 -40.38 -14.16 17.96
C SER A 648 -40.56 -14.69 16.53
N ALA A 649 -39.46 -14.93 15.83
CA ALA A 649 -39.46 -15.54 14.51
C ALA A 649 -39.55 -17.08 14.63
N PRO A 650 -40.18 -17.76 13.67
CA PRO A 650 -40.06 -19.20 13.50
C PRO A 650 -38.60 -19.66 13.55
N LEU A 651 -38.27 -20.52 14.51
CA LEU A 651 -36.91 -21.07 14.64
C LEU A 651 -36.63 -22.17 13.63
N ASN A 652 -37.67 -22.80 13.10
CA ASN A 652 -37.59 -23.84 12.10
C ASN A 652 -38.57 -23.57 10.95
N ILE A 653 -38.11 -23.85 9.72
CA ILE A 653 -38.92 -23.83 8.50
C ILE A 653 -38.74 -25.20 7.85
N ASN A 654 -39.83 -25.91 7.57
CA ASN A 654 -39.80 -27.25 6.97
C ASN A 654 -38.89 -28.25 7.71
N GLY A 655 -38.91 -28.21 9.05
CA GLY A 655 -38.12 -29.13 9.89
C GLY A 655 -36.62 -28.81 10.00
N LYS A 656 -36.15 -27.71 9.42
CA LYS A 656 -34.76 -27.24 9.52
C LYS A 656 -34.69 -25.90 10.24
N SER A 657 -33.59 -25.63 10.94
CA SER A 657 -33.34 -24.31 11.55
C SER A 657 -33.47 -23.20 10.51
N VAL A 658 -34.04 -22.04 10.87
CA VAL A 658 -34.22 -20.90 9.96
C VAL A 658 -32.91 -20.43 9.31
N PHE A 659 -31.78 -20.54 10.02
CA PHE A 659 -30.44 -20.24 9.51
C PHE A 659 -29.67 -21.50 9.09
N PHE A 660 -30.33 -22.56 8.60
CA PHE A 660 -29.60 -23.80 8.28
C PHE A 660 -28.57 -23.65 7.16
N GLU A 661 -28.79 -22.74 6.21
CA GLU A 661 -27.96 -22.52 5.00
C GLU A 661 -26.85 -21.49 5.19
N THR A 662 -26.75 -20.86 6.36
CA THR A 662 -25.72 -19.87 6.63
C THR A 662 -25.22 -19.93 8.06
N ASP A 663 -23.94 -19.64 8.23
CA ASP A 663 -23.29 -19.48 9.53
C ASP A 663 -23.09 -18.01 9.91
N ASN A 664 -23.37 -17.07 8.99
CA ASN A 664 -23.28 -15.63 9.19
C ASN A 664 -24.35 -14.89 8.36
N ILE A 665 -24.88 -13.77 8.85
CA ILE A 665 -26.02 -13.11 8.20
C ILE A 665 -25.73 -12.61 6.78
N LEU A 666 -24.46 -12.33 6.45
CA LEU A 666 -24.02 -11.85 5.15
C LEU A 666 -23.34 -12.92 4.30
N ALA A 667 -22.42 -13.69 4.90
CA ALA A 667 -21.62 -14.65 4.15
C ALA A 667 -22.51 -15.79 3.62
N GLY A 668 -22.82 -15.78 2.33
CA GLY A 668 -23.76 -16.72 1.70
C GLY A 668 -25.13 -16.12 1.37
N SER A 669 -25.35 -14.81 1.54
CA SER A 669 -26.65 -14.15 1.27
C SER A 669 -26.75 -13.46 -0.09
N LEU A 670 -25.63 -13.07 -0.68
CA LEU A 670 -25.56 -12.17 -1.85
C LEU A 670 -24.56 -12.64 -2.90
N THR A 671 -24.80 -12.38 -4.17
CA THR A 671 -23.85 -12.67 -5.26
C THR A 671 -22.94 -11.49 -5.55
N SER A 672 -23.44 -10.27 -5.33
CA SER A 672 -22.73 -9.01 -5.53
C SER A 672 -23.15 -7.99 -4.48
N ILE A 673 -22.20 -7.20 -3.99
CA ILE A 673 -22.50 -6.03 -3.14
C ILE A 673 -22.80 -4.76 -3.94
N ASP A 674 -22.41 -4.66 -5.21
CA ASP A 674 -22.81 -3.55 -6.10
C ASP A 674 -24.30 -3.54 -6.44
N GLY A 675 -24.99 -4.64 -6.16
CA GLY A 675 -26.37 -4.87 -6.54
C GLY A 675 -27.36 -3.86 -5.94
N ASN A 676 -28.56 -3.82 -6.51
CA ASN A 676 -29.68 -3.07 -5.94
C ASN A 676 -30.63 -4.05 -5.23
N HIS A 677 -31.13 -3.70 -4.04
CA HIS A 677 -32.01 -4.53 -3.20
C HIS A 677 -31.51 -5.98 -3.08
N GLN A 678 -30.25 -6.18 -2.70
CA GLN A 678 -29.57 -7.49 -2.69
C GLN A 678 -30.27 -8.52 -1.79
N TRP A 679 -31.13 -8.08 -0.87
CA TRP A 679 -31.98 -8.96 -0.06
C TRP A 679 -33.16 -9.58 -0.83
N MET A 680 -33.52 -9.03 -1.99
CA MET A 680 -34.62 -9.49 -2.84
C MET A 680 -34.14 -10.51 -3.89
N PRO A 681 -34.85 -11.62 -4.09
CA PRO A 681 -34.56 -12.54 -5.20
C PRO A 681 -34.73 -11.89 -6.56
N THR A 682 -35.71 -10.99 -6.70
CA THR A 682 -35.95 -10.21 -7.92
C THR A 682 -35.93 -8.74 -7.54
N PRO A 683 -34.83 -8.03 -7.79
CA PRO A 683 -34.75 -6.61 -7.48
C PRO A 683 -35.71 -5.80 -8.38
N PRO A 684 -36.18 -4.64 -7.92
CA PRO A 684 -37.01 -3.78 -8.74
C PRO A 684 -36.24 -3.28 -9.98
N PRO A 685 -36.96 -2.93 -11.06
CA PRO A 685 -36.31 -2.35 -12.22
C PRO A 685 -35.77 -0.95 -11.90
N ARG A 686 -34.83 -0.49 -12.70
CA ARG A 686 -34.14 0.79 -12.47
C ARG A 686 -35.08 1.98 -12.67
N PRO A 687 -35.00 3.02 -11.82
CA PRO A 687 -35.64 4.30 -12.08
C PRO A 687 -35.10 4.93 -13.37
N ASN A 688 -35.96 5.08 -14.39
CA ASN A 688 -35.59 5.65 -15.69
C ASN A 688 -36.43 6.91 -16.02
N ALA A 689 -35.87 7.75 -16.88
CA ALA A 689 -36.48 8.96 -17.42
C ALA A 689 -37.73 8.68 -18.27
N MET A 690 -38.48 9.74 -18.52
CA MET A 690 -39.73 9.64 -19.27
C MET A 690 -39.53 9.12 -20.69
N GLY A 691 -40.13 7.96 -20.99
CA GLY A 691 -40.18 7.38 -22.34
C GLY A 691 -39.33 6.13 -22.51
N VAL A 692 -38.53 5.76 -21.51
CA VAL A 692 -37.66 4.57 -21.52
C VAL A 692 -38.33 3.41 -20.79
N PRO A 693 -38.32 2.17 -21.34
CA PRO A 693 -38.82 0.99 -20.64
C PRO A 693 -38.05 0.68 -19.36
N TYR A 694 -38.72 0.05 -18.40
CA TYR A 694 -38.10 -0.43 -17.17
C TYR A 694 -37.48 -1.81 -17.40
N THR A 695 -36.15 -1.89 -17.35
CA THR A 695 -35.43 -3.16 -17.51
C THR A 695 -35.29 -3.85 -16.15
N ALA A 696 -35.72 -5.11 -16.07
CA ALA A 696 -35.49 -5.94 -14.90
C ALA A 696 -33.99 -6.22 -14.74
N SER A 697 -33.47 -6.06 -13.53
CA SER A 697 -32.07 -6.40 -13.23
C SER A 697 -31.94 -7.89 -12.91
N ALA A 698 -30.75 -8.44 -13.15
CA ALA A 698 -30.43 -9.79 -12.66
C ALA A 698 -30.49 -9.83 -11.13
N SER A 699 -30.69 -11.03 -10.56
CA SER A 699 -30.67 -11.20 -9.10
C SER A 699 -29.28 -10.97 -8.54
N TYR A 700 -29.21 -10.21 -7.43
CA TYR A 700 -28.00 -10.02 -6.63
C TYR A 700 -28.00 -10.86 -5.35
N ALA A 701 -29.05 -11.66 -5.15
CA ALA A 701 -29.15 -12.59 -4.03
C ALA A 701 -28.45 -13.91 -4.37
N SER A 702 -27.81 -14.52 -3.37
CA SER A 702 -27.33 -15.90 -3.52
C SER A 702 -28.52 -16.88 -3.63
N PRO A 703 -28.28 -18.15 -4.01
CA PRO A 703 -29.32 -19.17 -3.96
C PRO A 703 -29.97 -19.34 -2.57
N ALA A 704 -29.20 -19.14 -1.49
CA ALA A 704 -29.74 -19.16 -0.12
C ALA A 704 -30.51 -17.86 0.24
N GLY A 705 -30.18 -16.77 -0.46
CA GLY A 705 -30.73 -15.44 -0.28
C GLY A 705 -30.47 -14.82 1.08
N PHE A 706 -31.00 -13.63 1.30
CA PHE A 706 -30.94 -12.98 2.61
C PHE A 706 -32.02 -13.56 3.53
N VAL A 707 -31.62 -14.42 4.48
CA VAL A 707 -32.55 -15.16 5.36
C VAL A 707 -33.60 -14.25 6.01
N PRO A 708 -33.28 -13.06 6.55
CA PRO A 708 -34.29 -12.17 7.11
C PRO A 708 -35.40 -11.76 6.13
N TRP A 709 -35.15 -11.77 4.81
CA TRP A 709 -36.15 -11.40 3.80
C TRP A 709 -37.09 -12.54 3.39
N ARG A 710 -36.88 -13.76 3.88
CA ARG A 710 -37.77 -14.90 3.58
C ARG A 710 -39.18 -14.65 4.10
N LYS A 711 -40.19 -15.05 3.33
CA LYS A 711 -41.61 -14.72 3.57
C LYS A 711 -42.05 -15.09 4.99
N GLU A 712 -41.58 -16.22 5.52
CA GLU A 712 -41.94 -16.76 6.82
C GLU A 712 -41.43 -15.92 8.00
N VAL A 713 -40.36 -15.14 7.79
CA VAL A 713 -39.65 -14.42 8.85
C VAL A 713 -39.44 -12.93 8.54
N ARG A 714 -39.90 -12.44 7.39
CA ARG A 714 -39.72 -11.05 6.93
C ARG A 714 -40.24 -10.02 7.92
N GLU A 715 -41.42 -10.24 8.49
CA GLU A 715 -42.01 -9.34 9.49
C GLU A 715 -41.26 -9.34 10.83
N SER A 716 -40.81 -10.51 11.26
CA SER A 716 -40.19 -10.69 12.57
C SER A 716 -38.71 -10.35 12.55
N LEU A 717 -38.00 -10.58 11.45
CA LEU A 717 -36.57 -10.34 11.31
C LEU A 717 -36.24 -9.08 10.52
N PHE A 718 -36.75 -8.90 9.30
CA PHE A 718 -36.34 -7.77 8.44
C PHE A 718 -37.03 -6.46 8.80
N ARG A 719 -38.37 -6.42 8.69
CA ARG A 719 -39.18 -5.19 8.90
C ARG A 719 -39.19 -4.72 10.35
N SER A 720 -38.79 -5.59 11.28
CA SER A 720 -38.67 -5.26 12.69
C SER A 720 -37.37 -4.54 13.03
N MET A 721 -36.30 -4.71 12.24
CA MET A 721 -34.98 -4.16 12.56
C MET A 721 -34.57 -3.02 11.62
N PHE A 722 -34.97 -3.08 10.34
CA PHE A 722 -34.60 -2.07 9.36
C PHE A 722 -35.67 -1.01 9.20
N ILE A 723 -35.24 0.23 9.01
CA ILE A 723 -36.10 1.39 8.79
C ILE A 723 -36.03 1.84 7.33
N GLY A 724 -37.09 2.47 6.83
CA GLY A 724 -37.12 3.06 5.50
C GLY A 724 -38.29 4.03 5.34
N PRO A 725 -38.65 4.42 4.10
CA PRO A 725 -38.00 4.04 2.83
C PRO A 725 -36.54 4.50 2.74
N LEU A 726 -35.73 3.85 1.91
CA LEU A 726 -34.29 4.17 1.78
C LEU A 726 -34.06 5.49 1.04
N SER A 727 -34.87 5.76 0.01
CA SER A 727 -34.72 6.84 -0.97
C SER A 727 -36.05 7.57 -1.22
N PRO A 728 -36.72 8.12 -0.17
CA PRO A 728 -38.02 8.77 -0.35
C PRO A 728 -37.97 9.97 -1.30
N GLY A 729 -36.82 10.57 -1.59
CA GLY A 729 -36.66 11.60 -2.62
C GLY A 729 -36.93 11.12 -4.05
N ILE A 730 -36.93 9.80 -4.28
CA ILE A 730 -37.38 9.18 -5.52
C ILE A 730 -38.74 8.49 -5.32
N ASP A 731 -38.84 7.63 -4.30
CA ASP A 731 -39.98 6.71 -4.16
C ASP A 731 -41.23 7.35 -3.55
N ALA A 732 -41.04 8.27 -2.60
CA ALA A 732 -42.11 8.93 -1.85
C ALA A 732 -41.88 10.45 -1.68
N PRO A 733 -41.58 11.21 -2.75
CA PRO A 733 -41.02 12.55 -2.62
C PRO A 733 -41.99 13.55 -1.98
N ASN A 734 -43.30 13.32 -2.13
CA ASN A 734 -44.33 14.13 -1.47
C ASN A 734 -44.25 14.05 0.06
N GLU A 735 -43.83 12.93 0.64
CA GLU A 735 -43.69 12.76 2.10
C GLU A 735 -42.56 13.63 2.68
N ILE A 736 -41.63 14.07 1.83
CA ILE A 736 -40.50 14.93 2.20
C ILE A 736 -40.51 16.27 1.47
N GLY A 737 -41.64 16.66 0.85
CA GLY A 737 -41.86 18.00 0.29
C GLY A 737 -41.30 18.24 -1.12
N PHE A 738 -41.07 17.19 -1.90
CA PHE A 738 -40.55 17.28 -3.26
C PHE A 738 -41.53 16.75 -4.32
N PRO A 739 -41.45 17.21 -5.57
CA PRO A 739 -42.25 16.66 -6.66
C PRO A 739 -41.79 15.25 -7.07
N SER A 740 -42.73 14.47 -7.62
CA SER A 740 -42.46 13.14 -8.18
C SER A 740 -41.50 13.19 -9.36
N LEU A 741 -40.45 12.37 -9.32
CA LEU A 741 -39.54 12.13 -10.44
C LEU A 741 -39.96 10.92 -11.28
N LEU A 742 -40.65 9.98 -10.64
CA LEU A 742 -41.11 8.74 -11.26
C LEU A 742 -42.47 8.92 -11.93
N LYS A 743 -42.68 8.23 -13.04
CA LYS A 743 -44.00 8.08 -13.68
C LYS A 743 -44.94 7.29 -12.79
N ALA A 744 -46.25 7.45 -12.99
CA ALA A 744 -47.30 6.69 -12.32
C ALA A 744 -47.15 5.16 -12.48
N ASP A 745 -46.60 4.71 -13.60
CA ASP A 745 -46.44 3.29 -13.98
C ASP A 745 -45.18 2.61 -13.44
N TYR A 746 -44.30 3.31 -12.70
CA TYR A 746 -43.15 2.67 -12.07
C TYR A 746 -43.62 1.61 -11.05
N PRO A 747 -43.19 0.34 -11.19
CA PRO A 747 -43.83 -0.77 -10.49
C PRO A 747 -43.44 -0.85 -9.00
N TYR A 748 -42.27 -0.37 -8.61
CA TYR A 748 -41.81 -0.46 -7.23
C TYR A 748 -42.02 0.86 -6.48
N ARG A 749 -42.92 0.90 -5.49
CA ARG A 749 -43.16 2.13 -4.71
C ARG A 749 -43.08 1.85 -3.22
N SER A 750 -42.02 2.37 -2.61
CA SER A 750 -41.90 2.43 -1.16
C SER A 750 -42.58 3.70 -0.61
N CYS A 751 -43.05 3.65 0.64
CA CYS A 751 -43.65 4.77 1.34
C CYS A 751 -43.48 4.58 2.85
N SER A 752 -43.72 5.59 3.68
CA SER A 752 -43.52 5.48 5.14
C SER A 752 -44.33 4.35 5.79
N SER A 753 -45.50 3.98 5.25
CA SER A 753 -46.31 2.86 5.76
C SER A 753 -45.92 1.48 5.23
N ASN A 754 -45.19 1.41 4.12
CA ASN A 754 -44.65 0.18 3.55
C ASN A 754 -43.25 0.46 2.97
N PRO A 755 -42.23 0.63 3.83
CA PRO A 755 -40.92 1.12 3.41
C PRO A 755 -40.11 0.11 2.60
N PHE A 756 -40.50 -1.18 2.67
CA PHE A 756 -39.85 -2.27 1.95
C PHE A 756 -40.92 -3.13 1.27
N PRO A 757 -41.45 -2.72 0.11
CA PRO A 757 -42.40 -3.52 -0.67
C PRO A 757 -41.90 -4.95 -0.91
N ASP A 758 -42.82 -5.93 -0.84
CA ASP A 758 -42.47 -7.35 -0.93
C ASP A 758 -41.83 -7.74 -2.28
N ASP A 759 -42.32 -7.11 -3.35
CA ASP A 759 -41.90 -7.27 -4.74
C ASP A 759 -42.43 -6.07 -5.57
N PRO A 760 -42.05 -5.95 -6.87
CA PRO A 760 -42.53 -4.87 -7.74
C PRO A 760 -44.04 -4.85 -8.04
N LEU A 761 -44.84 -5.77 -7.49
CA LEU A 761 -46.31 -5.78 -7.61
C LEU A 761 -47.00 -5.41 -6.29
N ASP A 762 -46.24 -5.11 -5.23
CA ASP A 762 -46.79 -4.72 -3.93
C ASP A 762 -47.38 -3.29 -3.97
N ASN A 763 -48.69 -3.23 -4.13
CA ASN A 763 -49.45 -1.98 -4.29
C ASN A 763 -49.95 -1.36 -2.97
N LYS A 764 -49.46 -1.79 -1.80
CA LYS A 764 -49.95 -1.28 -0.51
C LYS A 764 -49.84 0.24 -0.39
N CYS A 765 -48.78 0.86 -0.92
CA CYS A 765 -48.61 2.31 -0.91
C CYS A 765 -49.64 3.07 -1.76
N LEU A 766 -50.12 2.48 -2.87
CA LEU A 766 -51.15 3.09 -3.72
C LEU A 766 -52.51 3.11 -3.01
N ILE A 767 -52.85 2.03 -2.30
CA ILE A 767 -54.12 1.91 -1.57
C ILE A 767 -54.22 2.96 -0.45
N VAL A 768 -53.13 3.17 0.29
CA VAL A 768 -53.08 4.15 1.39
C VAL A 768 -53.29 5.58 0.88
N GLY A 769 -52.78 5.92 -0.31
CA GLY A 769 -52.99 7.25 -0.91
C GLY A 769 -54.41 7.50 -1.43
N ILE A 770 -55.13 6.45 -1.83
CA ILE A 770 -56.48 6.55 -2.40
C ILE A 770 -57.58 6.47 -1.33
N LEU A 771 -57.31 5.82 -0.19
CA LEU A 771 -58.28 5.62 0.89
C LEU A 771 -58.95 6.94 1.37
N PRO A 772 -58.21 8.05 1.58
CA PRO A 772 -58.83 9.32 1.98
C PRO A 772 -59.75 9.90 0.90
N ILE A 773 -59.41 9.71 -0.38
CA ILE A 773 -60.20 10.18 -1.52
C ILE A 773 -61.47 9.35 -1.64
N LEU A 774 -61.39 8.03 -1.47
CA LEU A 774 -62.56 7.16 -1.46
C LEU A 774 -63.49 7.44 -0.29
N ILE A 775 -62.94 7.74 0.89
CA ILE A 775 -63.76 8.16 2.05
C ILE A 775 -64.46 9.49 1.75
N MET A 776 -63.76 10.48 1.18
CA MET A 776 -64.37 11.76 0.75
C MET A 776 -65.39 11.64 -0.39
N LEU A 777 -65.35 10.57 -1.20
CA LEU A 777 -66.32 10.31 -2.26
C LEU A 777 -67.53 9.49 -1.77
N LEU A 778 -67.39 8.83 -0.62
CA LEU A 778 -68.45 8.03 0.02
C LEU A 778 -69.22 8.82 1.10
N ASP A 779 -68.61 9.88 1.64
CA ASP A 779 -69.25 10.96 2.41
C ASP A 779 -69.87 12.02 1.48
#